data_AF-Q87QR2-F1
#
_entry.id   AF-Q87QR2-F1
#
_cell.length_a   1.000
_cell.length_b   1.000
_cell.length_c   1.000
_cell.angle_alpha   90.00
_cell.angle_beta   90.00
_cell.angle_gamma   90.00
#
_symmetry.space_group_name_H-M   'P 1'
#
loop_
_entity.id
_entity.type
_entity.pdbx_description
1 polymer ?
#
loop_
_entity_poly.entity_id
_entity_poly.type
_entity_poly.pdbx_seq_one_letter_code
_entity_poly.pdbx_strand_id
1 'polypeptide(L)'
;MHLPEYLENTEINKYQASAVEKPDRLPFDLMEPLMFERFCCDLIDYITSYKLRRSIFKVLPIGTVGQKQYGADIFVENSESTRTTYSLYEVKRVKNYNASEYKRTVARFLKNYENWGIPIDKFSLLVAEDISAEDIALWKKEAQKLSELNIEYEIVSISELNKWVRNFPELVFKYFHESWVKSFWGEAALWHIQKYGIFRFEESASWVGYKKIEEEIYEDFFSYKNDHVRIQGFLPSKDKNSLSCFVEFRNGKFSHVMTTLSGKQLLERYFIGCQIPAGEFEHPYLTKNSTAEHDTFFCDIGNSRILISREEVLSFQSAMKYFKNEYVSRISQIEEAWRSSDFSTYAYKGNDIPLMSIKRSLWGAIQAFARENDAFETNGTWSVFDSGSNWLKIYTKSSSEKMDAGYHVFIKPVAKESTHATYTRPDNDVILVWSPPGELLVNDFDGNIGPRYYWDVKTSHDWIANELIPCVLEWANKPKNRDHQGSLGSIIRSLFNKISKPEHGESYKPENYLDSYYRKGISKQLDTATSISDMLRIIDELQHFFACTNRLFINEESYKSLYSNLAELMSKTGMDENGYRYVRSNLNYLNAKNYQDLISSLRKHASEAKFGCTNTFKLDCLLRCYQSCLRDDKCHINEVEVKAMLSDISPVLSLMNERAILERQLQKL
;
A
#
# COMPACT_ATOMS: atom_id res chain seq x y z
N MET A 1 -18.14 -32.60 -6.92
CA MET A 1 -18.93 -33.73 -7.45
C MET A 1 -18.32 -34.23 -8.76
N HIS A 2 -18.32 -35.54 -9.04
CA HIS A 2 -17.99 -36.09 -10.37
C HIS A 2 -19.31 -36.53 -11.02
N LEU A 3 -19.64 -35.98 -12.19
CA LEU A 3 -20.85 -36.35 -12.92
C LEU A 3 -20.59 -37.58 -13.82
N PRO A 4 -21.59 -38.43 -14.10
CA PRO A 4 -21.55 -39.43 -15.14
C PRO A 4 -21.37 -38.78 -16.49
N GLU A 5 -20.66 -39.45 -17.39
CA GLU A 5 -20.32 -38.93 -18.72
C GLU A 5 -21.54 -38.41 -19.50
N TYR A 6 -22.71 -39.08 -19.37
CA TYR A 6 -23.94 -38.65 -20.06
C TYR A 6 -24.50 -37.32 -19.54
N LEU A 7 -24.37 -37.04 -18.23
CA LEU A 7 -24.77 -35.76 -17.63
C LEU A 7 -23.69 -34.68 -17.85
N GLU A 8 -22.42 -35.06 -17.79
CA GLU A 8 -21.30 -34.15 -17.98
C GLU A 8 -21.29 -33.55 -19.40
N ASN A 9 -21.59 -34.39 -20.40
CA ASN A 9 -21.64 -34.03 -21.82
C ASN A 9 -23.02 -33.49 -22.27
N THR A 10 -23.97 -33.31 -21.35
CA THR A 10 -25.28 -32.74 -21.70
C THR A 10 -25.14 -31.30 -22.18
N GLU A 11 -25.64 -31.01 -23.39
CA GLU A 11 -25.67 -29.66 -23.96
C GLU A 11 -26.56 -28.72 -23.13
N ILE A 12 -26.09 -27.50 -22.88
CA ILE A 12 -26.80 -26.50 -22.07
C ILE A 12 -27.36 -25.42 -22.98
N ASN A 13 -28.66 -25.46 -23.21
CA ASN A 13 -29.40 -24.46 -23.98
C ASN A 13 -29.96 -23.37 -23.06
N LYS A 14 -29.41 -22.14 -23.15
CA LYS A 14 -29.78 -21.04 -22.26
C LYS A 14 -30.97 -20.24 -22.80
N TYR A 15 -32.11 -20.32 -22.14
CA TYR A 15 -33.34 -19.62 -22.53
C TYR A 15 -33.40 -18.19 -21.96
N GLN A 16 -33.77 -17.22 -22.80
CA GLN A 16 -33.93 -15.82 -22.42
C GLN A 16 -35.28 -15.56 -21.73
N ALA A 17 -35.30 -14.57 -20.84
CA ALA A 17 -36.53 -14.03 -20.26
C ALA A 17 -37.42 -13.39 -21.34
N SER A 18 -38.74 -13.56 -21.24
CA SER A 18 -39.69 -12.81 -22.06
C SER A 18 -39.52 -11.31 -21.81
N ALA A 19 -39.44 -10.51 -22.87
CA ALA A 19 -39.17 -9.07 -22.77
C ALA A 19 -40.33 -8.24 -22.18
N VAL A 20 -41.49 -8.86 -21.93
CA VAL A 20 -42.76 -8.16 -21.70
C VAL A 20 -43.14 -8.05 -20.22
N GLU A 21 -42.52 -8.81 -19.31
CA GLU A 21 -42.78 -8.75 -17.87
C GLU A 21 -41.51 -8.98 -17.05
N LYS A 22 -41.45 -8.52 -15.79
CA LYS A 22 -40.47 -9.02 -14.82
C LYS A 22 -40.78 -10.50 -14.60
N PRO A 23 -39.96 -11.44 -15.10
CA PRO A 23 -40.32 -12.82 -14.98
C PRO A 23 -39.91 -13.29 -13.60
N ASP A 24 -40.87 -13.52 -12.72
CA ASP A 24 -40.59 -13.96 -11.34
C ASP A 24 -40.14 -15.43 -11.25
N ARG A 25 -40.14 -16.14 -12.39
CA ARG A 25 -39.98 -17.58 -12.48
C ARG A 25 -39.07 -17.98 -13.63
N LEU A 26 -38.08 -18.83 -13.33
CA LEU A 26 -37.20 -19.43 -14.33
C LEU A 26 -37.94 -20.48 -15.19
N PRO A 27 -37.60 -20.59 -16.49
CA PRO A 27 -38.28 -21.46 -17.44
C PRO A 27 -37.77 -22.90 -17.37
N PHE A 28 -37.92 -23.55 -16.22
CA PHE A 28 -37.51 -24.95 -16.04
C PHE A 28 -38.26 -25.91 -16.96
N ASP A 29 -39.48 -25.56 -17.37
CA ASP A 29 -40.30 -26.31 -18.31
C ASP A 29 -39.69 -26.36 -19.72
N LEU A 30 -38.91 -25.35 -20.10
CA LEU A 30 -38.21 -25.30 -21.38
C LEU A 30 -36.95 -26.16 -21.40
N MET A 31 -36.39 -26.53 -20.24
CA MET A 31 -35.20 -27.37 -20.16
C MET A 31 -35.47 -28.78 -20.70
N GLU A 32 -34.52 -29.33 -21.45
CA GLU A 32 -34.55 -30.74 -21.79
C GLU A 32 -34.38 -31.63 -20.54
N PRO A 33 -34.96 -32.85 -20.51
CA PRO A 33 -34.94 -33.69 -19.31
C PRO A 33 -33.55 -33.93 -18.70
N LEU A 34 -32.55 -34.23 -19.54
CA LEU A 34 -31.16 -34.43 -19.07
C LEU A 34 -30.53 -33.14 -18.54
N MET A 35 -30.85 -32.00 -19.17
CA MET A 35 -30.38 -30.69 -18.70
C MET A 35 -31.00 -30.35 -17.33
N PHE A 36 -32.28 -30.68 -17.12
CA PHE A 36 -32.96 -30.49 -15.84
C PHE A 36 -32.41 -31.42 -14.75
N GLU A 37 -32.11 -32.68 -15.07
CA GLU A 37 -31.44 -33.63 -14.16
C GLU A 37 -30.06 -33.10 -13.74
N ARG A 38 -29.26 -32.64 -14.70
CA ARG A 38 -27.94 -32.04 -14.45
C ARG A 38 -28.06 -30.78 -13.58
N PHE A 39 -29.03 -29.91 -13.87
CA PHE A 39 -29.32 -28.72 -13.06
C PHE A 39 -29.65 -29.10 -11.61
N CYS A 40 -30.51 -30.09 -11.41
CA CYS A 40 -30.89 -30.56 -10.07
C CYS A 40 -29.69 -31.15 -9.32
N CYS A 41 -28.81 -31.91 -9.99
CA CYS A 41 -27.57 -32.42 -9.40
C CYS A 41 -26.70 -31.28 -8.86
N ASP A 42 -26.43 -30.28 -9.70
CA ASP A 42 -25.63 -29.13 -9.30
C ASP A 42 -26.33 -28.33 -8.18
N LEU A 43 -27.65 -28.12 -8.25
CA LEU A 43 -28.39 -27.43 -7.20
C LEU A 43 -28.28 -28.12 -5.84
N ILE A 44 -28.43 -29.45 -5.81
CA ILE A 44 -28.30 -30.23 -4.58
C ILE A 44 -26.86 -30.21 -4.04
N ASP A 45 -25.85 -30.29 -4.91
CA ASP A 45 -24.44 -30.14 -4.52
C ASP A 45 -24.17 -28.77 -3.90
N TYR A 46 -24.73 -27.70 -4.48
CA TYR A 46 -24.62 -26.33 -3.95
C TYR A 46 -25.34 -26.16 -2.60
N ILE A 47 -26.58 -26.66 -2.46
CA ILE A 47 -27.33 -26.59 -1.21
C ILE A 47 -26.62 -27.37 -0.10
N THR A 48 -26.13 -28.56 -0.41
CA THR A 48 -25.49 -29.46 0.57
C THR A 48 -24.14 -28.88 1.02
N SER A 49 -23.37 -28.31 0.11
CA SER A 49 -22.12 -27.60 0.46
C SER A 49 -22.33 -26.29 1.22
N TYR A 50 -23.55 -25.70 1.23
CA TYR A 50 -23.88 -24.49 2.00
C TYR A 50 -24.22 -24.79 3.47
N LYS A 51 -24.77 -25.96 3.81
CA LYS A 51 -25.31 -26.30 5.16
C LYS A 51 -24.27 -26.59 6.29
N LEU A 52 -23.01 -26.13 6.17
CA LEU A 52 -21.96 -26.05 7.22
C LEU A 52 -21.28 -27.36 7.75
N ARG A 53 -19.95 -27.35 7.61
CA ARG A 53 -18.87 -27.67 8.59
C ARG A 53 -18.75 -29.02 9.31
N ARG A 54 -19.67 -30.00 9.28
CA ARG A 54 -19.49 -31.21 10.13
C ARG A 54 -19.75 -32.58 9.52
N SER A 55 -20.26 -32.67 8.31
CA SER A 55 -20.57 -33.95 7.68
C SER A 55 -19.88 -34.06 6.32
N ILE A 56 -19.24 -35.21 6.07
CA ILE A 56 -18.70 -35.50 4.74
C ILE A 56 -19.90 -35.91 3.90
N PHE A 57 -20.15 -35.15 2.83
CA PHE A 57 -21.21 -35.47 1.87
C PHE A 57 -20.60 -35.87 0.53
N LYS A 58 -21.14 -36.94 -0.06
CA LYS A 58 -20.89 -37.27 -1.47
C LYS A 58 -22.21 -37.18 -2.21
N VAL A 59 -22.28 -36.26 -3.18
CA VAL A 59 -23.34 -36.25 -4.17
C VAL A 59 -22.93 -37.15 -5.32
N LEU A 60 -23.70 -38.22 -5.54
CA LEU A 60 -23.49 -39.20 -6.61
C LEU A 60 -24.76 -39.24 -7.48
N PRO A 61 -24.82 -38.55 -8.63
CA PRO A 61 -25.78 -38.91 -9.68
C PRO A 61 -25.70 -40.41 -10.01
N ILE A 62 -26.85 -41.06 -10.20
CA ILE A 62 -26.95 -42.52 -10.30
C ILE A 62 -27.10 -42.96 -11.76
N GLY A 63 -26.22 -43.85 -12.20
CA GLY A 63 -26.40 -44.68 -13.40
C GLY A 63 -25.53 -44.29 -14.60
N THR A 64 -25.53 -45.17 -15.60
CA THR A 64 -25.14 -44.89 -16.99
C THR A 64 -26.36 -45.11 -17.87
N VAL A 65 -26.37 -44.57 -19.10
CA VAL A 65 -27.51 -44.72 -20.02
C VAL A 65 -27.89 -46.20 -20.15
N GLY A 66 -29.12 -46.55 -19.74
CA GLY A 66 -29.67 -47.91 -19.81
C GLY A 66 -29.56 -48.79 -18.56
N GLN A 67 -28.98 -48.31 -17.45
CA GLN A 67 -28.95 -49.05 -16.18
C GLN A 67 -30.20 -48.83 -15.31
N LYS A 68 -30.51 -49.81 -14.44
CA LYS A 68 -31.61 -49.71 -13.47
C LYS A 68 -31.23 -48.73 -12.35
N GLN A 69 -31.89 -47.58 -12.30
CA GLN A 69 -31.69 -46.53 -11.29
C GLN A 69 -32.55 -46.70 -10.02
N TYR A 70 -33.23 -47.86 -9.86
CA TYR A 70 -34.05 -48.23 -8.69
C TYR A 70 -35.05 -47.17 -8.15
N GLY A 71 -35.36 -46.13 -8.95
CA GLY A 71 -36.27 -45.06 -8.59
C GLY A 71 -35.65 -43.89 -7.82
N ALA A 72 -34.37 -43.59 -8.04
CA ALA A 72 -33.77 -42.30 -7.68
C ALA A 72 -32.69 -41.90 -8.71
N ASP A 73 -32.56 -40.61 -8.97
CA ASP A 73 -31.63 -40.04 -9.96
C ASP A 73 -30.38 -39.42 -9.29
N ILE A 74 -30.52 -38.89 -8.07
CA ILE A 74 -29.43 -38.29 -7.30
C ILE A 74 -29.33 -38.94 -5.93
N PHE A 75 -28.10 -39.21 -5.51
CA PHE A 75 -27.75 -39.77 -4.22
C PHE A 75 -26.96 -38.75 -3.40
N VAL A 76 -27.30 -38.59 -2.12
CA VAL A 76 -26.50 -37.79 -1.19
C VAL A 76 -26.17 -38.65 0.03
N GLU A 77 -24.89 -38.96 0.20
CA GLU A 77 -24.37 -39.59 1.40
C GLU A 77 -24.24 -38.55 2.51
N ASN A 78 -24.90 -38.76 3.65
CA ASN A 78 -24.80 -37.92 4.84
C ASN A 78 -23.98 -38.66 5.90
N SER A 79 -22.72 -38.25 6.11
CA SER A 79 -21.87 -38.85 7.13
C SER A 79 -21.78 -37.95 8.36
N GLU A 80 -22.63 -38.19 9.36
CA GLU A 80 -22.50 -37.60 10.69
C GLU A 80 -21.56 -38.46 11.55
N SER A 81 -20.92 -37.88 12.57
CA SER A 81 -19.82 -38.49 13.36
C SER A 81 -20.08 -39.88 13.95
N THR A 82 -21.33 -40.37 13.96
CA THR A 82 -21.73 -41.67 14.50
C THR A 82 -22.62 -42.51 13.55
N ARG A 83 -23.06 -41.98 12.40
CA ARG A 83 -23.97 -42.69 11.49
C ARG A 83 -23.87 -42.13 10.07
N THR A 84 -23.83 -43.04 9.09
CA THR A 84 -24.02 -42.70 7.67
C THR A 84 -25.47 -42.98 7.29
N THR A 85 -26.14 -41.98 6.72
CA THR A 85 -27.47 -42.09 6.13
C THR A 85 -27.46 -41.56 4.70
N TYR A 86 -28.52 -41.84 3.95
CA TYR A 86 -28.60 -41.52 2.54
C TYR A 86 -29.90 -40.81 2.20
N SER A 87 -29.78 -39.64 1.56
CA SER A 87 -30.90 -38.91 0.99
C SER A 87 -30.95 -39.15 -0.51
N LEU A 88 -32.11 -39.56 -1.00
CA LEU A 88 -32.34 -39.89 -2.39
C LEU A 88 -33.26 -38.87 -3.03
N TYR A 89 -32.96 -38.50 -4.27
CA TYR A 89 -33.75 -37.55 -5.03
C TYR A 89 -34.13 -38.14 -6.38
N GLU A 90 -35.40 -38.08 -6.73
CA GLU A 90 -35.91 -38.37 -8.07
C GLU A 90 -36.21 -37.05 -8.79
N VAL A 91 -35.79 -36.93 -10.04
CA VAL A 91 -35.94 -35.74 -10.87
C VAL A 91 -36.90 -36.00 -12.02
N LYS A 92 -37.91 -35.14 -12.20
CA LYS A 92 -38.93 -35.30 -13.24
C LYS A 92 -39.16 -34.00 -14.01
N ARG A 93 -38.72 -34.00 -15.27
CA ARG A 93 -39.12 -33.02 -16.30
C ARG A 93 -40.23 -33.64 -17.16
N VAL A 94 -41.47 -33.36 -16.83
CA VAL A 94 -42.67 -33.87 -17.50
C VAL A 94 -43.73 -32.77 -17.58
N LYS A 95 -44.69 -32.90 -18.51
CA LYS A 95 -45.86 -32.02 -18.61
C LYS A 95 -47.07 -32.75 -18.01
N ASN A 96 -47.83 -32.06 -17.16
CA ASN A 96 -48.98 -32.54 -16.41
C ASN A 96 -48.69 -33.76 -15.50
N TYR A 97 -47.70 -33.62 -14.59
CA TYR A 97 -47.38 -34.68 -13.63
C TYR A 97 -48.57 -34.95 -12.68
N ASN A 98 -49.18 -36.13 -12.81
CA ASN A 98 -50.47 -36.40 -12.15
C ASN A 98 -50.41 -37.48 -11.06
N ALA A 99 -51.51 -37.59 -10.30
CA ALA A 99 -51.80 -38.61 -9.29
C ALA A 99 -51.28 -40.04 -9.60
N SER A 100 -51.47 -40.53 -10.82
CA SER A 100 -51.08 -41.89 -11.20
C SER A 100 -49.56 -42.05 -11.27
N GLU A 101 -48.86 -40.98 -11.66
CA GLU A 101 -47.40 -40.96 -11.77
C GLU A 101 -46.74 -40.88 -10.41
N TYR A 102 -47.32 -40.12 -9.47
CA TYR A 102 -46.90 -40.13 -8.06
C TYR A 102 -46.96 -41.54 -7.47
N LYS A 103 -48.10 -42.21 -7.62
CA LYS A 103 -48.27 -43.60 -7.15
C LYS A 103 -47.22 -44.53 -7.77
N ARG A 104 -46.95 -44.36 -9.07
CA ARG A 104 -45.93 -45.15 -9.78
C ARG A 104 -44.52 -44.89 -9.24
N THR A 105 -44.17 -43.64 -8.95
CA THR A 105 -42.85 -43.27 -8.41
C THR A 105 -42.64 -43.83 -7.01
N VAL A 106 -43.59 -43.62 -6.10
CA VAL A 106 -43.53 -44.16 -4.72
C VAL A 106 -43.54 -45.69 -4.73
N ALA A 107 -44.40 -46.32 -5.54
CA ALA A 107 -44.45 -47.77 -5.66
C ALA A 107 -43.14 -48.34 -6.25
N ARG A 108 -42.52 -47.66 -7.21
CA ARG A 108 -41.23 -48.07 -7.80
C ARG A 108 -40.10 -47.95 -6.76
N PHE A 109 -40.08 -46.88 -5.98
CA PHE A 109 -39.13 -46.73 -4.89
C PHE A 109 -39.30 -47.85 -3.85
N LEU A 110 -40.51 -48.03 -3.31
CA LEU A 110 -40.82 -49.06 -2.31
C LEU A 110 -40.52 -50.48 -2.80
N LYS A 111 -40.87 -50.80 -4.05
CA LYS A 111 -40.56 -52.11 -4.66
C LYS A 111 -39.06 -52.41 -4.69
N ASN A 112 -38.22 -51.38 -4.76
CA ASN A 112 -36.77 -51.53 -4.81
C ASN A 112 -36.09 -51.12 -3.49
N TYR A 113 -36.84 -50.81 -2.44
CA TYR A 113 -36.28 -50.31 -1.17
C TYR A 113 -35.25 -51.27 -0.59
N GLU A 114 -35.57 -52.56 -0.51
CA GLU A 114 -34.64 -53.59 -0.02
C GLU A 114 -33.41 -53.77 -0.93
N ASN A 115 -33.53 -53.50 -2.23
CA ASN A 115 -32.42 -53.61 -3.18
C ASN A 115 -31.34 -52.54 -2.98
N TRP A 116 -31.68 -51.43 -2.31
CA TRP A 116 -30.71 -50.38 -2.00
C TRP A 116 -29.71 -50.81 -0.93
N GLY A 117 -30.13 -51.64 0.05
CA GLY A 117 -29.23 -52.20 1.07
C GLY A 117 -28.53 -51.18 1.98
N ILE A 118 -29.03 -49.95 2.05
CA ILE A 118 -28.42 -48.83 2.76
C ILE A 118 -29.46 -48.06 3.62
N PRO A 119 -29.04 -47.37 4.69
CA PRO A 119 -29.94 -46.59 5.55
C PRO A 119 -30.38 -45.29 4.86
N ILE A 120 -31.54 -45.33 4.19
CA ILE A 120 -32.16 -44.16 3.57
C ILE A 120 -32.94 -43.38 4.63
N ASP A 121 -32.68 -42.09 4.78
CA ASP A 121 -33.37 -41.19 5.72
C ASP A 121 -34.36 -40.26 5.03
N LYS A 122 -34.15 -39.96 3.75
CA LYS A 122 -34.96 -39.01 2.99
C LYS A 122 -35.17 -39.43 1.54
N PHE A 123 -36.36 -39.18 1.02
CA PHE A 123 -36.72 -39.32 -0.39
C PHE A 123 -37.45 -38.07 -0.90
N SER A 124 -36.81 -37.33 -1.80
CA SER A 124 -37.34 -36.09 -2.37
C SER A 124 -37.70 -36.25 -3.85
N LEU A 125 -38.82 -35.69 -4.27
CA LEU A 125 -39.20 -35.65 -5.69
C LEU A 125 -39.13 -34.21 -6.23
N LEU A 126 -38.22 -33.94 -7.16
CA LEU A 126 -38.08 -32.65 -7.83
C LEU A 126 -38.86 -32.67 -9.14
N VAL A 127 -39.77 -31.72 -9.32
CA VAL A 127 -40.65 -31.65 -10.50
C VAL A 127 -40.56 -30.28 -11.16
N ALA A 128 -40.34 -30.26 -12.49
CA ALA A 128 -40.30 -29.04 -13.30
C ALA A 128 -41.70 -28.45 -13.58
N GLU A 129 -42.67 -28.60 -12.67
CA GLU A 129 -44.06 -28.19 -12.86
C GLU A 129 -44.70 -27.73 -11.54
N ASP A 130 -45.76 -26.92 -11.64
CA ASP A 130 -46.58 -26.60 -10.47
C ASP A 130 -47.50 -27.77 -10.16
N ILE A 131 -47.82 -27.90 -8.88
CA ILE A 131 -48.59 -29.03 -8.38
C ILE A 131 -49.80 -28.47 -7.66
N SER A 132 -50.98 -28.96 -8.01
CA SER A 132 -52.22 -28.55 -7.37
C SER A 132 -52.24 -28.95 -5.88
N ALA A 133 -53.01 -28.22 -5.06
CA ALA A 133 -53.16 -28.58 -3.64
C ALA A 133 -53.77 -29.99 -3.47
N GLU A 134 -54.64 -30.39 -4.38
CA GLU A 134 -55.29 -31.71 -4.42
C GLU A 134 -54.25 -32.82 -4.68
N ASP A 135 -53.36 -32.61 -5.64
CA ASP A 135 -52.26 -33.54 -5.96
C ASP A 135 -51.23 -33.62 -4.82
N ILE A 136 -50.89 -32.49 -4.17
CA ILE A 136 -50.01 -32.48 -2.99
C ILE A 136 -50.63 -33.29 -1.84
N ALA A 137 -51.93 -33.12 -1.57
CA ALA A 137 -52.63 -33.86 -0.52
C ALA A 137 -52.65 -35.36 -0.83
N LEU A 138 -52.89 -35.73 -2.08
CA LEU A 138 -52.87 -37.12 -2.52
C LEU A 138 -51.47 -37.73 -2.42
N TRP A 139 -50.45 -37.00 -2.85
CA TRP A 139 -49.05 -37.41 -2.71
C TRP A 139 -48.67 -37.61 -1.24
N LYS A 140 -49.07 -36.68 -0.35
CA LYS A 140 -48.82 -36.82 1.09
C LYS A 140 -49.43 -38.09 1.67
N LYS A 141 -50.62 -38.47 1.21
CA LYS A 141 -51.29 -39.72 1.61
C LYS A 141 -50.57 -40.96 1.09
N GLU A 142 -50.15 -40.97 -0.17
CA GLU A 142 -49.45 -42.13 -0.76
C GLU A 142 -48.04 -42.29 -0.20
N ALA A 143 -47.34 -41.19 0.03
CA ALA A 143 -45.99 -41.18 0.59
C ALA A 143 -45.95 -41.40 2.11
N GLN A 144 -47.10 -41.43 2.80
CA GLN A 144 -47.19 -41.89 4.20
C GLN A 144 -46.63 -43.31 4.38
N LYS A 145 -46.67 -44.14 3.34
CA LYS A 145 -46.02 -45.46 3.29
C LYS A 145 -44.49 -45.40 3.49
N LEU A 146 -43.86 -44.26 3.20
CA LEU A 146 -42.43 -44.04 3.43
C LEU A 146 -42.15 -43.74 4.91
N SER A 147 -43.08 -43.09 5.61
CA SER A 147 -42.96 -42.85 7.05
C SER A 147 -42.98 -44.13 7.88
N GLU A 148 -43.66 -45.18 7.42
CA GLU A 148 -43.61 -46.52 8.03
C GLU A 148 -42.19 -47.10 8.04
N LEU A 149 -41.31 -46.64 7.14
CA LEU A 149 -39.89 -47.00 7.05
C LEU A 149 -38.95 -45.95 7.69
N ASN A 150 -39.49 -44.97 8.43
CA ASN A 150 -38.76 -43.82 8.98
C ASN A 150 -38.04 -42.96 7.91
N ILE A 151 -38.61 -42.86 6.71
CA ILE A 151 -38.07 -42.04 5.62
C ILE A 151 -38.84 -40.70 5.57
N GLU A 152 -38.12 -39.59 5.70
CA GLU A 152 -38.64 -38.25 5.42
C GLU A 152 -38.93 -38.13 3.92
N TYR A 153 -40.02 -37.48 3.55
CA TYR A 153 -40.39 -37.33 2.15
C TYR A 153 -40.83 -35.90 1.87
N GLU A 154 -40.36 -35.34 0.75
CA GLU A 154 -40.74 -33.99 0.30
C GLU A 154 -40.97 -33.96 -1.22
N ILE A 155 -41.85 -33.05 -1.64
CA ILE A 155 -42.05 -32.74 -3.04
C ILE A 155 -41.60 -31.31 -3.30
N VAL A 156 -40.68 -31.16 -4.24
CA VAL A 156 -40.07 -29.89 -4.60
C VAL A 156 -40.61 -29.49 -5.97
N SER A 157 -41.72 -28.74 -5.95
CA SER A 157 -42.32 -28.19 -7.16
C SER A 157 -41.44 -27.11 -7.77
N ILE A 158 -41.75 -26.68 -8.99
CA ILE A 158 -41.06 -25.57 -9.66
C ILE A 158 -41.08 -24.26 -8.84
N SER A 159 -42.12 -24.02 -8.05
CA SER A 159 -42.20 -22.86 -7.16
C SER A 159 -41.15 -22.95 -6.04
N GLU A 160 -40.92 -24.13 -5.47
CA GLU A 160 -39.85 -24.35 -4.47
C GLU A 160 -38.46 -24.36 -5.13
N LEU A 161 -38.30 -24.95 -6.31
CA LEU A 161 -37.05 -24.91 -7.08
C LEU A 161 -36.62 -23.47 -7.38
N ASN A 162 -37.58 -22.60 -7.76
CA ASN A 162 -37.32 -21.19 -7.94
C ASN A 162 -36.79 -20.52 -6.66
N LYS A 163 -37.37 -20.83 -5.50
CA LYS A 163 -36.87 -20.30 -4.21
C LYS A 163 -35.47 -20.79 -3.90
N TRP A 164 -35.21 -22.08 -4.11
CA TRP A 164 -33.91 -22.68 -3.83
C TRP A 164 -32.80 -22.06 -4.68
N VAL A 165 -33.05 -21.90 -5.98
CA VAL A 165 -32.05 -21.34 -6.91
C VAL A 165 -31.84 -19.83 -6.76
N ARG A 166 -32.75 -19.08 -6.11
CA ARG A 166 -32.55 -17.65 -5.79
C ARG A 166 -31.34 -17.38 -4.87
N ASN A 167 -30.75 -18.41 -4.27
CA ASN A 167 -29.53 -18.26 -3.48
C ASN A 167 -28.24 -18.50 -4.30
N PHE A 168 -28.34 -18.88 -5.57
CA PHE A 168 -27.21 -19.35 -6.38
C PHE A 168 -27.19 -18.68 -7.77
N PRO A 169 -26.84 -17.38 -7.86
CA PRO A 169 -26.76 -16.65 -9.15
C PRO A 169 -25.85 -17.33 -10.17
N GLU A 170 -24.79 -17.98 -9.72
CA GLU A 170 -23.84 -18.72 -10.54
C GLU A 170 -24.46 -19.96 -11.21
N LEU A 171 -25.40 -20.65 -10.55
CA LEU A 171 -26.18 -21.72 -11.17
C LEU A 171 -27.17 -21.17 -12.20
N VAL A 172 -27.78 -20.01 -11.91
CA VAL A 172 -28.64 -19.35 -12.89
C VAL A 172 -27.84 -18.95 -14.13
N PHE A 173 -26.66 -18.37 -13.97
CA PHE A 173 -25.78 -18.05 -15.09
C PHE A 173 -25.36 -19.28 -15.90
N LYS A 174 -25.12 -20.41 -15.22
CA LYS A 174 -24.72 -21.67 -15.86
C LYS A 174 -25.82 -22.23 -16.75
N TYR A 175 -27.07 -22.27 -16.27
CA TYR A 175 -28.16 -23.00 -16.92
C TYR A 175 -29.18 -22.13 -17.67
N PHE A 176 -29.21 -20.82 -17.39
CA PHE A 176 -30.15 -19.88 -18.01
C PHE A 176 -29.41 -18.71 -18.64
N HIS A 177 -30.11 -17.95 -19.48
CA HIS A 177 -29.53 -16.77 -20.12
C HIS A 177 -29.13 -15.71 -19.08
N GLU A 178 -28.06 -14.96 -19.34
CA GLU A 178 -27.51 -13.96 -18.41
C GLU A 178 -28.49 -12.85 -17.99
N SER A 179 -29.51 -12.59 -18.83
CA SER A 179 -30.62 -11.68 -18.51
C SER A 179 -31.33 -12.03 -17.21
N TRP A 180 -31.37 -13.31 -16.83
CA TRP A 180 -31.97 -13.77 -15.58
C TRP A 180 -31.15 -13.34 -14.37
N VAL A 181 -29.82 -13.43 -14.45
CA VAL A 181 -28.92 -12.98 -13.39
C VAL A 181 -29.08 -11.47 -13.19
N LYS A 182 -29.06 -10.72 -14.29
CA LYS A 182 -29.29 -9.28 -14.28
C LYS A 182 -30.67 -8.90 -13.72
N SER A 183 -31.71 -9.66 -14.03
CA SER A 183 -33.07 -9.41 -13.52
C SER A 183 -33.18 -9.64 -12.01
N PHE A 184 -32.54 -10.68 -11.49
CA PHE A 184 -32.69 -11.10 -10.10
C PHE A 184 -31.70 -10.43 -9.14
N TRP A 185 -30.46 -10.22 -9.56
CA TRP A 185 -29.38 -9.68 -8.73
C TRP A 185 -28.72 -8.42 -9.29
N GLY A 186 -29.15 -7.94 -10.46
CA GLY A 186 -28.64 -6.71 -11.07
C GLY A 186 -27.36 -6.90 -11.89
N GLU A 187 -26.91 -5.80 -12.49
CA GLU A 187 -25.72 -5.76 -13.37
C GLU A 187 -24.43 -6.15 -12.65
N ALA A 188 -24.30 -5.81 -11.37
CA ALA A 188 -23.08 -6.09 -10.61
C ALA A 188 -22.82 -7.59 -10.48
N ALA A 189 -23.85 -8.38 -10.18
CA ALA A 189 -23.74 -9.83 -10.08
C ALA A 189 -23.44 -10.47 -11.44
N LEU A 190 -24.04 -9.96 -12.52
CA LEU A 190 -23.76 -10.45 -13.87
C LEU A 190 -22.31 -10.17 -14.28
N TRP A 191 -21.87 -8.91 -14.15
CA TRP A 191 -20.51 -8.48 -14.45
C TRP A 191 -19.49 -9.34 -13.71
N HIS A 192 -19.76 -9.62 -12.43
CA HIS A 192 -18.90 -10.43 -11.60
C HIS A 192 -18.73 -11.86 -12.13
N ILE A 193 -19.84 -12.55 -12.40
CA ILE A 193 -19.80 -13.93 -12.90
C ILE A 193 -19.13 -13.99 -14.27
N GLN A 194 -19.39 -13.01 -15.14
CA GLN A 194 -18.73 -12.92 -16.45
C GLN A 194 -17.21 -12.73 -16.31
N LYS A 195 -16.76 -11.91 -15.35
CA LYS A 195 -15.34 -11.59 -15.17
C LYS A 195 -14.56 -12.67 -14.45
N TYR A 196 -15.13 -13.26 -13.41
CA TYR A 196 -14.40 -14.16 -12.51
C TYR A 196 -14.77 -15.64 -12.69
N GLY A 197 -15.87 -15.93 -13.38
CA GLY A 197 -16.40 -17.27 -13.59
C GLY A 197 -17.51 -17.63 -12.60
N ILE A 198 -17.95 -18.88 -12.67
CA ILE A 198 -19.00 -19.46 -11.81
C ILE A 198 -18.39 -19.72 -10.42
N PHE A 199 -18.27 -18.64 -9.63
CA PHE A 199 -17.90 -18.65 -8.22
C PHE A 199 -19.03 -18.06 -7.40
N ARG A 200 -19.11 -18.43 -6.12
CA ARG A 200 -20.06 -17.81 -5.19
C ARG A 200 -19.71 -16.34 -5.04
N PHE A 201 -20.55 -15.48 -5.60
CA PHE A 201 -20.42 -14.05 -5.42
C PHE A 201 -21.25 -13.61 -4.22
N GLU A 202 -20.57 -13.35 -3.11
CA GLU A 202 -21.12 -12.54 -2.02
C GLU A 202 -20.45 -11.17 -2.09
N GLU A 203 -21.21 -10.16 -2.49
CA GLU A 203 -20.74 -8.78 -2.50
C GLU A 203 -20.52 -8.33 -1.06
N SER A 204 -19.31 -7.91 -0.72
CA SER A 204 -19.00 -7.37 0.60
C SER A 204 -19.91 -6.18 0.92
N ALA A 205 -20.30 -6.04 2.19
CA ALA A 205 -21.10 -4.92 2.66
C ALA A 205 -20.45 -3.56 2.31
N SER A 206 -19.13 -3.53 2.16
CA SER A 206 -18.36 -2.37 1.73
C SER A 206 -18.60 -1.95 0.27
N TRP A 207 -19.05 -2.85 -0.59
CA TRP A 207 -19.28 -2.64 -2.01
C TRP A 207 -20.75 -2.38 -2.35
N VAL A 208 -21.66 -2.66 -1.42
CA VAL A 208 -23.09 -2.40 -1.59
C VAL A 208 -23.35 -0.94 -1.93
N GLY A 209 -24.01 -0.70 -3.07
CA GLY A 209 -24.36 0.63 -3.53
C GLY A 209 -23.22 1.40 -4.22
N TYR A 210 -22.04 0.80 -4.39
CA TYR A 210 -20.94 1.42 -5.14
C TYR A 210 -21.35 1.69 -6.60
N LYS A 211 -21.10 2.92 -7.07
CA LYS A 211 -21.42 3.33 -8.46
C LYS A 211 -20.24 3.98 -9.20
N LYS A 212 -19.33 4.62 -8.47
CA LYS A 212 -18.19 5.37 -8.98
C LYS A 212 -17.16 5.52 -7.88
N ILE A 213 -15.98 6.01 -8.23
CA ILE A 213 -14.88 6.27 -7.29
C ILE A 213 -15.39 7.09 -6.08
N GLU A 214 -15.04 6.60 -4.89
CA GLU A 214 -15.34 7.19 -3.58
C GLU A 214 -14.01 7.54 -2.90
N GLU A 215 -13.90 8.78 -2.41
CA GLU A 215 -12.68 9.33 -1.79
C GLU A 215 -13.10 10.06 -0.51
N GLU A 216 -12.43 9.75 0.59
CA GLU A 216 -12.70 10.37 1.89
C GLU A 216 -11.39 10.50 2.67
N ILE A 217 -11.11 11.73 3.12
CA ILE A 217 -10.00 12.04 4.01
C ILE A 217 -10.56 12.84 5.17
N TYR A 218 -10.40 12.32 6.38
CA TYR A 218 -10.86 12.96 7.61
C TYR A 218 -9.78 12.83 8.67
N GLU A 219 -9.23 13.97 9.11
CA GLU A 219 -8.09 14.04 10.05
C GLU A 219 -6.86 13.24 9.58
N ASP A 220 -6.62 12.06 10.18
CA ASP A 220 -5.57 11.12 9.83
C ASP A 220 -6.12 9.88 9.09
N PHE A 221 -7.44 9.74 8.95
CA PHE A 221 -8.07 8.66 8.22
C PHE A 221 -8.09 8.92 6.71
N PHE A 222 -7.75 7.89 5.94
CA PHE A 222 -7.80 7.86 4.49
C PHE A 222 -8.67 6.69 4.02
N SER A 223 -9.59 6.94 3.09
CA SER A 223 -10.38 5.93 2.42
C SER A 223 -10.48 6.24 0.94
N TYR A 224 -10.13 5.26 0.12
CA TYR A 224 -10.22 5.34 -1.33
C TYR A 224 -10.79 4.05 -1.89
N LYS A 225 -11.76 4.16 -2.78
CA LYS A 225 -12.44 3.00 -3.36
C LYS A 225 -12.72 3.26 -4.83
N ASN A 226 -12.21 2.38 -5.69
CA ASN A 226 -12.44 2.37 -7.13
C ASN A 226 -13.09 1.05 -7.57
N ASP A 227 -13.19 0.81 -8.88
CA ASP A 227 -13.99 -0.29 -9.43
C ASP A 227 -13.54 -1.70 -8.98
N HIS A 228 -12.29 -1.83 -8.52
CA HIS A 228 -11.70 -3.12 -8.16
C HIS A 228 -11.04 -3.16 -6.79
N VAL A 229 -10.70 -2.02 -6.21
CA VAL A 229 -9.90 -1.96 -4.98
C VAL A 229 -10.45 -0.90 -4.05
N ARG A 230 -10.51 -1.27 -2.77
CA ARG A 230 -10.71 -0.36 -1.65
C ARG A 230 -9.48 -0.39 -0.77
N ILE A 231 -8.98 0.79 -0.43
CA ILE A 231 -7.91 1.02 0.53
C ILE A 231 -8.49 1.88 1.65
N GLN A 232 -8.30 1.48 2.90
CA GLN A 232 -8.45 2.40 4.02
C GLN A 232 -7.24 2.32 4.92
N GLY A 233 -6.77 3.46 5.40
CA GLY A 233 -5.54 3.54 6.16
C GLY A 233 -5.43 4.81 6.97
N PHE A 234 -4.24 4.96 7.55
CA PHE A 234 -3.88 6.10 8.36
C PHE A 234 -2.74 6.88 7.70
N LEU A 235 -2.93 8.19 7.63
CA LEU A 235 -1.96 9.19 7.24
C LEU A 235 -1.26 9.75 8.50
N PRO A 236 -0.04 10.29 8.37
CA PRO A 236 0.66 10.89 9.48
C PRO A 236 0.01 12.22 9.90
N SER A 237 0.19 12.59 11.16
CA SER A 237 -0.17 13.89 11.74
C SER A 237 1.03 14.46 12.51
N LYS A 238 0.89 15.70 13.03
CA LYS A 238 1.93 16.31 13.88
C LYS A 238 2.21 15.47 15.14
N ASP A 239 1.19 14.83 15.69
CA ASP A 239 1.29 14.07 16.94
C ASP A 239 1.65 12.60 16.72
N LYS A 240 1.30 12.04 15.55
CA LYS A 240 1.42 10.60 15.27
C LYS A 240 1.97 10.34 13.87
N ASN A 241 3.09 9.63 13.81
CA ASN A 241 3.65 9.16 12.54
C ASN A 241 2.98 7.84 12.09
N SER A 242 1.66 7.86 11.88
CA SER A 242 0.88 6.69 11.50
C SER A 242 1.05 6.38 10.02
N LEU A 243 1.35 5.11 9.70
CA LEU A 243 1.25 4.58 8.35
C LEU A 243 0.89 3.10 8.37
N SER A 244 -0.32 2.80 7.94
CA SER A 244 -0.79 1.45 7.64
C SER A 244 -2.06 1.55 6.80
N CYS A 245 -2.42 0.48 6.11
CA CYS A 245 -3.73 0.38 5.49
C CYS A 245 -4.22 -1.07 5.47
N PHE A 246 -5.50 -1.27 5.22
CA PHE A 246 -5.98 -2.52 4.68
C PHE A 246 -6.41 -2.35 3.24
N VAL A 247 -6.34 -3.45 2.49
CA VAL A 247 -6.73 -3.52 1.09
C VAL A 247 -7.80 -4.60 0.96
N GLU A 248 -8.87 -4.26 0.25
CA GLU A 248 -9.95 -5.15 -0.12
C GLU A 248 -10.12 -5.09 -1.65
N PHE A 249 -10.14 -6.24 -2.31
CA PHE A 249 -10.42 -6.33 -3.72
C PHE A 249 -11.89 -6.68 -3.96
N ARG A 250 -12.50 -6.08 -4.98
CA ARG A 250 -13.83 -6.44 -5.46
C ARG A 250 -13.76 -7.66 -6.38
N ASN A 251 -13.37 -8.80 -5.82
CA ASN A 251 -13.17 -10.05 -6.56
C ASN A 251 -13.79 -11.22 -5.79
N GLY A 252 -14.61 -12.04 -6.45
CA GLY A 252 -15.37 -13.10 -5.76
C GLY A 252 -14.59 -14.35 -5.47
N LYS A 253 -13.41 -14.53 -6.07
CA LYS A 253 -12.51 -15.62 -5.70
C LYS A 253 -11.97 -15.45 -4.28
N PHE A 254 -11.95 -14.21 -3.78
CA PHE A 254 -11.46 -13.85 -2.47
C PHE A 254 -12.36 -12.76 -1.85
N SER A 255 -13.68 -12.89 -2.04
CA SER A 255 -14.67 -12.05 -1.35
C SER A 255 -14.40 -12.04 0.15
N HIS A 256 -14.51 -10.86 0.77
CA HIS A 256 -14.27 -10.62 2.19
C HIS A 256 -12.83 -10.85 2.69
N VAL A 257 -11.87 -11.11 1.80
CA VAL A 257 -10.45 -11.11 2.18
C VAL A 257 -9.95 -9.68 2.24
N MET A 258 -9.60 -9.24 3.46
CA MET A 258 -8.96 -7.97 3.72
C MET A 258 -7.52 -8.21 4.18
N THR A 259 -6.57 -7.55 3.53
CA THR A 259 -5.14 -7.68 3.86
C THR A 259 -4.62 -6.39 4.42
N THR A 260 -4.06 -6.43 5.63
CA THR A 260 -3.40 -5.29 6.25
C THR A 260 -1.94 -5.18 5.77
N LEU A 261 -1.53 -3.96 5.43
CA LEU A 261 -0.18 -3.59 5.03
C LEU A 261 0.40 -2.65 6.09
N SER A 262 1.59 -3.01 6.58
CA SER A 262 2.36 -2.17 7.51
C SER A 262 3.01 -0.98 6.78
N GLY A 263 3.35 0.07 7.53
CA GLY A 263 4.09 1.21 6.97
C GLY A 263 5.41 0.82 6.30
N LYS A 264 6.13 -0.16 6.87
CA LYS A 264 7.35 -0.69 6.25
C LYS A 264 7.08 -1.28 4.87
N GLN A 265 6.05 -2.12 4.75
CA GLN A 265 5.68 -2.71 3.45
C GLN A 265 5.24 -1.64 2.43
N LEU A 266 4.49 -0.63 2.88
CA LEU A 266 4.06 0.48 2.04
C LEU A 266 5.26 1.25 1.47
N LEU A 267 6.19 1.67 2.34
CA LEU A 267 7.37 2.45 1.97
C LEU A 267 8.39 1.66 1.12
N GLU A 268 8.64 0.39 1.46
CA GLU A 268 9.65 -0.43 0.78
C GLU A 268 9.19 -1.06 -0.53
N ARG A 269 7.87 -1.21 -0.74
CA ARG A 269 7.33 -1.98 -1.87
C ARG A 269 6.22 -1.26 -2.62
N TYR A 270 5.12 -0.94 -1.95
CA TYR A 270 3.89 -0.52 -2.64
C TYR A 270 4.00 0.91 -3.21
N PHE A 271 4.53 1.86 -2.44
CA PHE A 271 4.71 3.24 -2.88
C PHE A 271 5.77 3.40 -3.99
N ILE A 272 6.73 2.48 -4.05
CA ILE A 272 7.72 2.41 -5.14
C ILE A 272 7.07 1.79 -6.38
N GLY A 273 6.47 0.60 -6.22
CA GLY A 273 5.94 -0.17 -7.34
C GLY A 273 4.72 0.46 -8.02
N CYS A 274 3.93 1.29 -7.32
CA CYS A 274 2.74 1.91 -7.90
C CYS A 274 3.02 2.87 -9.07
N GLN A 275 4.28 3.27 -9.29
CA GLN A 275 4.69 4.06 -10.45
C GLN A 275 5.23 3.22 -11.62
N ILE A 276 5.55 1.95 -11.39
CA ILE A 276 6.19 1.08 -12.38
C ILE A 276 5.12 0.47 -13.29
N PRO A 277 5.17 0.67 -14.62
CA PRO A 277 4.22 0.05 -15.53
C PRO A 277 4.18 -1.48 -15.39
N ALA A 278 2.98 -2.05 -15.31
CA ALA A 278 2.80 -3.48 -15.16
C ALA A 278 3.28 -4.27 -16.39
N GLY A 279 4.11 -5.28 -16.18
CA GLY A 279 4.53 -6.24 -17.21
C GLY A 279 5.75 -5.84 -18.05
N GLU A 280 6.23 -4.61 -17.95
CA GLU A 280 7.38 -4.09 -18.73
C GLU A 280 8.71 -4.19 -17.97
N PHE A 281 8.66 -4.12 -16.64
CA PHE A 281 9.83 -4.06 -15.77
C PHE A 281 9.72 -5.04 -14.61
N GLU A 282 10.85 -5.33 -13.97
CA GLU A 282 10.87 -5.99 -12.66
C GLU A 282 10.04 -5.16 -11.67
N HIS A 283 9.08 -5.82 -11.03
CA HIS A 283 8.09 -5.14 -10.21
C HIS A 283 8.10 -5.71 -8.78
N PRO A 284 8.11 -4.86 -7.73
CA PRO A 284 8.36 -5.30 -6.35
C PRO A 284 7.25 -6.17 -5.73
N TYR A 285 6.07 -6.18 -6.33
CA TYR A 285 4.92 -6.97 -5.86
C TYR A 285 4.06 -7.58 -6.98
N LEU A 286 4.51 -7.53 -8.24
CA LEU A 286 3.76 -8.09 -9.38
C LEU A 286 4.65 -8.99 -10.21
N THR A 287 4.12 -10.14 -10.63
CA THR A 287 4.79 -11.03 -11.60
C THR A 287 3.79 -11.42 -12.66
N LYS A 288 4.11 -11.16 -13.93
CA LYS A 288 3.24 -11.51 -15.05
C LYS A 288 3.08 -13.04 -15.13
N ASN A 289 1.85 -13.51 -15.25
CA ASN A 289 1.56 -14.92 -15.43
C ASN A 289 1.71 -15.29 -16.91
N SER A 290 2.90 -15.76 -17.29
CA SER A 290 3.22 -16.13 -18.69
C SER A 290 2.49 -17.38 -19.19
N THR A 291 1.84 -18.14 -18.31
CA THR A 291 1.16 -19.40 -18.64
C THR A 291 -0.34 -19.27 -18.92
N ALA A 292 -0.93 -18.11 -18.64
CA ALA A 292 -2.35 -17.89 -18.85
C ALA A 292 -2.64 -17.31 -20.25
N GLU A 293 -3.77 -17.72 -20.84
CA GLU A 293 -4.29 -17.15 -22.09
C GLU A 293 -4.72 -15.67 -21.92
N HIS A 294 -4.98 -15.24 -20.67
CA HIS A 294 -5.37 -13.89 -20.32
C HIS A 294 -4.26 -13.14 -19.57
N ASP A 295 -4.21 -11.81 -19.77
CA ASP A 295 -3.21 -10.93 -19.14
C ASP A 295 -3.48 -10.81 -17.63
N THR A 296 -2.87 -11.72 -16.87
CA THR A 296 -3.02 -11.89 -15.42
C THR A 296 -1.67 -11.80 -14.72
N PHE A 297 -1.70 -11.46 -13.45
CA PHE A 297 -0.54 -11.15 -12.63
C PHE A 297 -0.66 -11.82 -11.27
N PHE A 298 0.42 -12.44 -10.81
CA PHE A 298 0.59 -12.78 -9.41
C PHE A 298 0.93 -11.50 -8.64
N CYS A 299 0.07 -11.14 -7.68
CA CYS A 299 0.24 -9.99 -6.81
C CYS A 299 0.62 -10.44 -5.40
N ASP A 300 1.78 -10.01 -4.94
CA ASP A 300 2.23 -10.20 -3.56
C ASP A 300 1.63 -9.11 -2.69
N ILE A 301 0.59 -9.46 -1.92
CA ILE A 301 -0.11 -8.55 -1.02
C ILE A 301 -0.02 -9.01 0.43
N GLY A 302 0.60 -8.19 1.27
CA GLY A 302 0.88 -8.54 2.67
C GLY A 302 1.77 -9.77 2.75
N ASN A 303 1.24 -10.86 3.32
CA ASN A 303 1.91 -12.17 3.41
C ASN A 303 1.27 -13.21 2.47
N SER A 304 0.50 -12.76 1.48
CA SER A 304 -0.24 -13.61 0.55
C SER A 304 0.13 -13.31 -0.90
N ARG A 305 -0.08 -14.30 -1.77
CA ARG A 305 0.02 -14.14 -3.22
C ARG A 305 -1.33 -14.46 -3.83
N ILE A 306 -1.89 -13.53 -4.58
CA ILE A 306 -3.18 -13.67 -5.26
C ILE A 306 -3.01 -13.49 -6.77
N LEU A 307 -3.89 -14.12 -7.55
CA LEU A 307 -3.94 -13.94 -9.00
C LEU A 307 -4.97 -12.87 -9.33
N ILE A 308 -4.54 -11.80 -10.00
CA ILE A 308 -5.38 -10.67 -10.41
C ILE A 308 -5.24 -10.37 -11.91
N SER A 309 -6.28 -9.78 -12.49
CA SER A 309 -6.32 -9.30 -13.87
C SER A 309 -5.52 -8.01 -14.06
N ARG A 310 -5.21 -7.67 -15.32
CA ARG A 310 -4.59 -6.37 -15.65
C ARG A 310 -5.41 -5.17 -15.17
N GLU A 311 -6.73 -5.21 -15.26
CA GLU A 311 -7.59 -4.11 -14.79
C GLU A 311 -7.46 -3.91 -13.27
N GLU A 312 -7.47 -5.01 -12.51
CA GLU A 312 -7.26 -4.97 -11.06
C GLU A 312 -5.86 -4.48 -10.68
N VAL A 313 -4.83 -4.83 -11.48
CA VAL A 313 -3.48 -4.27 -11.32
C VAL A 313 -3.49 -2.76 -11.48
N LEU A 314 -4.09 -2.24 -12.55
CA LEU A 314 -4.15 -0.80 -12.82
C LEU A 314 -4.93 -0.06 -11.73
N SER A 315 -6.06 -0.62 -11.28
CA SER A 315 -6.84 -0.10 -10.16
C SER A 315 -6.08 -0.14 -8.82
N PHE A 316 -5.27 -1.17 -8.59
CA PHE A 316 -4.46 -1.27 -7.38
C PHE A 316 -3.30 -0.27 -7.39
N GLN A 317 -2.62 -0.14 -8.52
CA GLN A 317 -1.54 0.84 -8.69
C GLN A 317 -2.07 2.28 -8.57
N SER A 318 -3.22 2.59 -9.15
CA SER A 318 -3.83 3.93 -9.03
C SER A 318 -4.22 4.25 -7.59
N ALA A 319 -4.83 3.30 -6.88
CA ALA A 319 -5.18 3.45 -5.47
C ALA A 319 -3.95 3.66 -4.59
N MET A 320 -2.88 2.87 -4.80
CA MET A 320 -1.61 3.02 -4.06
C MET A 320 -0.90 4.33 -4.39
N LYS A 321 -0.96 4.77 -5.65
CA LYS A 321 -0.40 6.07 -6.07
C LYS A 321 -1.12 7.22 -5.39
N TYR A 322 -2.46 7.17 -5.32
CA TYR A 322 -3.24 8.20 -4.63
C TYR A 322 -2.91 8.24 -3.13
N PHE A 323 -2.89 7.08 -2.47
CA PHE A 323 -2.52 6.99 -1.05
C PHE A 323 -1.11 7.51 -0.78
N LYS A 324 -0.15 7.17 -1.65
CA LYS A 324 1.21 7.70 -1.55
C LYS A 324 1.26 9.22 -1.68
N ASN A 325 0.56 9.78 -2.66
CA ASN A 325 0.58 11.23 -2.88
C ASN A 325 0.06 11.99 -1.66
N GLU A 326 -1.04 11.52 -1.07
CA GLU A 326 -1.57 12.09 0.17
C GLU A 326 -0.60 11.94 1.33
N TYR A 327 0.04 10.77 1.47
CA TYR A 327 1.07 10.53 2.47
C TYR A 327 2.27 11.49 2.35
N VAL A 328 2.83 11.61 1.15
CA VAL A 328 3.98 12.50 0.87
C VAL A 328 3.60 13.96 1.09
N SER A 329 2.41 14.38 0.66
CA SER A 329 1.86 15.72 0.91
C SER A 329 1.79 16.02 2.41
N ARG A 330 1.25 15.09 3.20
CA ARG A 330 1.09 15.24 4.64
C ARG A 330 2.43 15.33 5.37
N ILE A 331 3.39 14.47 5.02
CA ILE A 331 4.76 14.55 5.56
C ILE A 331 5.42 15.88 5.18
N SER A 332 5.27 16.33 3.94
CA SER A 332 5.86 17.60 3.47
C SER A 332 5.32 18.79 4.28
N GLN A 333 4.01 18.83 4.54
CA GLN A 333 3.38 19.86 5.38
C GLN A 333 3.90 19.83 6.82
N ILE A 334 4.09 18.64 7.40
CA ILE A 334 4.66 18.49 8.74
C ILE A 334 6.10 18.98 8.77
N GLU A 335 6.94 18.54 7.82
CA GLU A 335 8.35 18.93 7.75
C GLU A 335 8.53 20.42 7.45
N GLU A 336 7.62 21.03 6.68
CA GLU A 336 7.61 22.47 6.44
C GLU A 336 7.27 23.24 7.72
N ALA A 337 6.20 22.85 8.42
CA ALA A 337 5.80 23.46 9.68
C ALA A 337 6.90 23.37 10.76
N TRP A 338 7.66 22.27 10.76
CA TRP A 338 8.77 22.05 11.69
C TRP A 338 10.11 22.58 11.19
N ARG A 339 10.18 23.02 9.92
CA ARG A 339 11.42 23.37 9.20
C ARG A 339 12.49 22.28 9.29
N SER A 340 12.06 21.02 9.16
CA SER A 340 12.89 19.83 9.37
C SER A 340 13.36 19.12 8.11
N SER A 341 12.87 19.50 6.92
CA SER A 341 13.18 18.82 5.65
C SER A 341 14.69 18.77 5.32
N ASP A 342 15.44 19.74 5.83
CA ASP A 342 16.87 19.93 5.62
C ASP A 342 17.74 19.20 6.67
N PHE A 343 17.14 18.42 7.58
CA PHE A 343 17.86 17.68 8.63
C PHE A 343 18.00 16.19 8.32
N SER A 344 19.21 15.66 8.48
CA SER A 344 19.50 14.25 8.26
C SER A 344 18.95 13.35 9.38
N THR A 345 18.07 12.40 9.06
CA THR A 345 17.53 11.43 10.04
C THR A 345 18.43 10.22 10.27
N TYR A 346 19.48 10.03 9.46
CA TYR A 346 20.33 8.83 9.49
C TYR A 346 21.04 8.59 10.85
N ALA A 347 21.17 9.62 11.67
CA ALA A 347 21.86 9.55 12.95
C ALA A 347 20.98 9.03 14.11
N TYR A 348 19.66 8.91 13.92
CA TYR A 348 18.73 8.60 14.99
C TYR A 348 17.49 7.85 14.52
N LYS A 349 17.08 6.81 15.25
CA LYS A 349 15.82 6.09 15.05
C LYS A 349 14.76 6.60 16.03
N GLY A 350 13.72 7.21 15.50
CA GLY A 350 12.57 7.67 16.28
C GLY A 350 11.84 8.85 15.65
N ASN A 351 10.89 9.41 16.40
CA ASN A 351 10.08 10.56 15.95
C ASN A 351 10.77 11.92 16.14
N ASP A 352 11.78 11.98 17.01
CA ASP A 352 12.57 13.20 17.23
C ASP A 352 13.52 13.48 16.06
N ILE A 353 13.96 14.73 15.95
CA ILE A 353 14.76 15.19 14.82
C ILE A 353 16.17 15.53 15.31
N PRO A 354 17.22 14.85 14.82
CA PRO A 354 18.59 15.13 15.25
C PRO A 354 19.05 16.50 14.74
N LEU A 355 19.55 17.33 15.66
CA LEU A 355 20.03 18.68 15.38
C LEU A 355 21.53 18.68 15.07
N MET A 356 22.31 18.12 15.98
CA MET A 356 23.77 18.11 15.93
C MET A 356 24.35 17.04 16.86
N SER A 357 25.63 16.71 16.66
CA SER A 357 26.44 15.90 17.57
C SER A 357 27.49 16.79 18.25
N ILE A 358 27.63 16.68 19.57
CA ILE A 358 28.60 17.43 20.37
C ILE A 358 29.36 16.52 21.33
N LYS A 359 30.51 16.98 21.83
CA LYS A 359 31.26 16.25 22.87
C LYS A 359 30.45 16.16 24.18
N ARG A 360 30.52 15.01 24.85
CA ARG A 360 29.93 14.79 26.18
C ARG A 360 30.38 15.84 27.22
N SER A 361 31.62 16.31 27.13
CA SER A 361 32.13 17.40 27.99
C SER A 361 31.41 18.72 27.74
N LEU A 362 31.18 19.09 26.48
CA LEU A 362 30.42 20.28 26.11
C LEU A 362 28.95 20.15 26.53
N TRP A 363 28.35 18.96 26.38
CA TRP A 363 27.00 18.73 26.90
C TRP A 363 26.92 18.90 28.42
N GLY A 364 27.89 18.35 29.16
CA GLY A 364 27.97 18.54 30.61
C GLY A 364 28.12 20.02 31.01
N ALA A 365 28.85 20.80 30.22
CA ALA A 365 28.96 22.25 30.39
C ALA A 365 27.63 22.97 30.18
N ILE A 366 26.90 22.65 29.10
CA ILE A 366 25.57 23.20 28.82
C ILE A 366 24.61 22.90 29.98
N GLN A 367 24.62 21.66 30.49
CA GLN A 367 23.79 21.26 31.63
C GLN A 367 24.17 21.96 32.94
N ALA A 368 25.44 22.28 33.16
CA ALA A 368 25.87 23.07 34.30
C ALA A 368 25.46 24.54 34.17
N PHE A 369 25.62 25.12 32.97
CA PHE A 369 25.18 26.47 32.66
C PHE A 369 23.65 26.64 32.82
N ALA A 370 22.87 25.68 32.34
CA ALA A 370 21.42 25.67 32.48
C ALA A 370 20.98 25.66 33.95
N ARG A 371 21.65 24.88 34.81
CA ARG A 371 21.38 24.87 36.26
C ARG A 371 21.74 26.16 36.98
N GLU A 372 22.81 26.84 36.57
CA GLU A 372 23.17 28.17 37.13
C GLU A 372 22.24 29.29 36.65
N ASN A 373 21.49 29.09 35.57
CA ASN A 373 20.55 30.06 35.01
C ASN A 373 19.12 29.49 34.98
N ASP A 374 18.72 28.80 36.04
CA ASP A 374 17.40 28.22 36.13
C ASP A 374 16.31 29.31 36.08
N ALA A 375 15.29 29.12 35.26
CA ALA A 375 14.22 30.08 35.01
C ALA A 375 13.40 30.35 36.27
N PHE A 376 13.26 29.38 37.17
CA PHE A 376 12.47 29.49 38.39
C PHE A 376 13.26 30.15 39.53
N GLU A 377 14.58 29.88 39.61
CA GLU A 377 15.45 30.32 40.70
C GLU A 377 16.25 31.60 40.43
N THR A 378 16.41 31.99 39.16
CA THR A 378 17.28 33.12 38.77
C THR A 378 16.55 34.19 37.98
N ASN A 379 17.17 35.38 37.88
CA ASN A 379 16.70 36.50 37.07
C ASN A 379 17.83 36.96 36.14
N GLY A 380 17.54 37.10 34.85
CA GLY A 380 18.52 37.48 33.83
C GLY A 380 18.10 37.06 32.43
N THR A 381 18.86 37.46 31.41
CA THR A 381 18.55 37.14 30.00
C THR A 381 18.68 35.65 29.69
N TRP A 382 19.45 34.91 30.49
CA TRP A 382 19.65 33.45 30.37
C TRP A 382 18.82 32.64 31.36
N SER A 383 18.01 33.29 32.20
CA SER A 383 17.08 32.64 33.15
C SER A 383 15.87 32.06 32.42
N VAL A 384 16.15 31.12 31.51
CA VAL A 384 15.19 30.52 30.57
C VAL A 384 15.22 29.00 30.62
N PHE A 385 15.99 28.39 31.52
CA PHE A 385 16.12 26.94 31.60
C PHE A 385 15.27 26.34 32.72
N ASP A 386 14.47 25.33 32.42
CA ASP A 386 13.92 24.44 33.44
C ASP A 386 14.94 23.32 33.72
N SER A 387 15.77 23.47 34.76
CA SER A 387 17.03 22.74 34.90
C SER A 387 16.95 21.40 35.68
N GLY A 388 15.74 20.87 35.89
CA GLY A 388 15.49 19.68 36.73
C GLY A 388 15.68 18.31 36.07
N SER A 389 16.08 18.22 34.79
CA SER A 389 16.24 16.95 34.07
C SER A 389 17.50 16.90 33.21
N ASN A 390 17.83 15.73 32.67
CA ASN A 390 18.89 15.59 31.66
C ASN A 390 18.53 16.18 30.29
N TRP A 391 17.41 16.89 30.18
CA TRP A 391 16.97 17.54 28.95
C TRP A 391 17.32 19.02 29.03
N LEU A 392 17.50 19.64 27.88
CA LEU A 392 17.49 21.09 27.79
C LEU A 392 16.07 21.54 27.49
N LYS A 393 15.44 22.18 28.48
CA LYS A 393 14.06 22.67 28.41
C LYS A 393 14.10 24.20 28.49
N ILE A 394 13.61 24.86 27.45
CA ILE A 394 13.55 26.33 27.40
C ILE A 394 12.15 26.78 27.80
N TYR A 395 12.08 27.63 28.81
CA TYR A 395 10.85 28.14 29.41
C TYR A 395 10.97 29.64 29.67
N THR A 396 9.91 30.37 29.32
CA THR A 396 9.81 31.81 29.61
C THR A 396 8.66 32.06 30.58
N LYS A 397 8.94 32.69 31.73
CA LYS A 397 7.95 33.02 32.78
C LYS A 397 6.90 34.05 32.34
N SER A 398 7.28 35.01 31.51
CA SER A 398 6.42 36.15 31.14
C SER A 398 6.68 36.54 29.70
N SER A 399 5.60 36.88 28.97
CA SER A 399 5.72 37.25 27.57
C SER A 399 6.62 38.48 27.39
N SER A 400 7.39 38.46 26.31
CA SER A 400 8.32 39.50 25.87
C SER A 400 8.06 39.82 24.40
N GLU A 401 8.76 40.82 23.85
CA GLU A 401 8.70 41.10 22.41
C GLU A 401 9.19 39.92 21.53
N LYS A 402 10.04 39.04 22.09
CA LYS A 402 10.66 37.92 21.36
C LYS A 402 9.91 36.59 21.54
N MET A 403 9.36 36.34 22.72
CA MET A 403 8.81 35.05 23.12
C MET A 403 7.59 35.23 24.03
N ASP A 404 6.55 34.43 23.82
CA ASP A 404 5.40 34.37 24.73
C ASP A 404 5.72 33.48 25.96
N ALA A 405 4.96 33.61 27.04
CA ALA A 405 5.16 32.78 28.23
C ALA A 405 4.84 31.29 27.94
N GLY A 406 5.70 30.36 28.36
CA GLY A 406 5.52 28.93 28.13
C GLY A 406 6.82 28.18 27.81
N TYR A 407 6.70 26.88 27.52
CA TYR A 407 7.79 26.01 27.07
C TYR A 407 8.04 26.12 25.57
N HIS A 408 9.24 26.55 25.19
CA HIS A 408 9.61 26.79 23.79
C HIS A 408 10.26 25.60 23.11
N VAL A 409 11.05 24.78 23.81
CA VAL A 409 11.67 23.60 23.18
C VAL A 409 12.09 22.57 24.22
N PHE A 410 11.96 21.30 23.85
CA PHE A 410 12.55 20.16 24.54
C PHE A 410 13.66 19.53 23.67
N ILE A 411 14.89 19.57 24.16
CA ILE A 411 16.05 18.91 23.52
C ILE A 411 16.58 17.85 24.45
N LYS A 412 16.72 16.62 23.96
CA LYS A 412 17.26 15.50 24.74
C LYS A 412 18.56 14.98 24.13
N PRO A 413 19.51 14.54 24.97
CA PRO A 413 20.70 13.85 24.51
C PRO A 413 20.37 12.38 24.24
N VAL A 414 20.83 11.84 23.12
CA VAL A 414 20.78 10.40 22.80
C VAL A 414 22.18 9.89 22.48
N ALA A 415 22.40 8.61 22.76
CA ALA A 415 23.66 7.96 22.40
C ALA A 415 23.74 7.83 20.86
N LYS A 416 24.95 7.95 20.32
CA LYS A 416 25.18 7.73 18.89
C LYS A 416 25.11 6.24 18.61
N GLU A 417 24.04 5.77 17.96
CA GLU A 417 23.95 4.39 17.49
C GLU A 417 24.98 4.17 16.38
N SER A 418 26.12 3.55 16.69
CA SER A 418 27.07 3.10 15.67
C SER A 418 26.99 1.59 15.54
N THR A 419 26.65 1.10 14.34
CA THR A 419 26.82 -0.32 13.95
C THR A 419 28.28 -0.77 14.04
N HIS A 420 29.21 0.20 14.06
CA HIS A 420 30.65 0.05 14.17
C HIS A 420 31.15 0.81 15.40
N ALA A 421 30.57 0.53 16.58
CA ALA A 421 31.16 0.98 17.84
C ALA A 421 32.59 0.48 17.83
N THR A 422 33.53 1.39 17.54
CA THR A 422 34.92 1.00 17.40
C THR A 422 35.37 0.63 18.80
N TYR A 423 35.64 -0.66 19.05
CA TYR A 423 36.13 -1.15 20.34
C TYR A 423 37.44 -0.46 20.79
N THR A 424 38.03 0.36 19.92
CA THR A 424 39.25 1.15 20.12
C THR A 424 39.01 2.60 20.53
N ARG A 425 37.77 3.14 20.46
CA ARG A 425 37.46 4.52 20.86
C ARG A 425 36.16 4.57 21.69
N PRO A 426 36.21 5.03 22.96
CA PRO A 426 34.99 5.24 23.73
C PRO A 426 34.11 6.32 23.07
N ASP A 427 32.79 6.08 23.07
CA ASP A 427 31.80 7.03 22.55
C ASP A 427 31.82 8.32 23.38
N ASN A 428 32.51 9.34 22.86
CA ASN A 428 32.69 10.64 23.51
C ASN A 428 31.67 11.68 23.04
N ASP A 429 30.75 11.31 22.16
CA ASP A 429 29.80 12.23 21.55
C ASP A 429 28.38 11.96 22.06
N VAL A 430 27.51 12.97 21.99
CA VAL A 430 26.07 12.84 22.18
C VAL A 430 25.36 13.53 21.03
N ILE A 431 24.29 12.92 20.55
CA ILE A 431 23.40 13.53 19.57
C ILE A 431 22.35 14.30 20.34
N LEU A 432 22.17 15.58 19.99
CA LEU A 432 21.07 16.39 20.49
C LEU A 432 19.90 16.25 19.52
N VAL A 433 18.75 15.78 20.02
CA VAL A 433 17.52 15.66 19.22
C VAL A 433 16.46 16.64 19.71
N TRP A 434 15.76 17.26 18.76
CA TRP A 434 14.58 18.09 18.98
C TRP A 434 13.35 17.20 19.06
N SER A 435 12.58 17.34 20.14
CA SER A 435 11.33 16.62 20.31
C SER A 435 10.15 17.47 19.82
N PRO A 436 9.25 16.92 18.97
CA PRO A 436 8.05 17.63 18.56
C PRO A 436 7.10 17.83 19.74
N PRO A 437 6.29 18.91 19.74
CA PRO A 437 5.19 19.04 20.69
C PRO A 437 4.17 17.92 20.42
N GLY A 438 3.56 17.36 21.47
CA GLY A 438 2.56 16.29 21.34
C GLY A 438 1.97 15.94 22.70
N GLU A 439 1.02 15.00 22.79
CA GLU A 439 0.27 14.70 24.02
C GLU A 439 1.11 14.45 25.29
N LEU A 440 2.34 13.94 25.14
CA LEU A 440 3.25 13.66 26.25
C LEU A 440 4.13 14.85 26.67
N LEU A 441 4.12 15.94 25.89
CA LEU A 441 4.88 17.16 26.14
C LEU A 441 3.91 18.35 26.26
N VAL A 442 4.33 19.39 26.97
CA VAL A 442 3.46 20.55 27.19
C VAL A 442 3.27 21.28 25.85
N ASN A 443 2.01 21.39 25.41
CA ASN A 443 1.62 22.15 24.22
C ASN A 443 1.02 23.50 24.64
N ASP A 444 1.86 24.41 25.14
CA ASP A 444 1.43 25.72 25.67
C ASP A 444 0.87 26.67 24.59
N PHE A 445 1.06 26.34 23.31
CA PHE A 445 0.83 27.27 22.19
C PHE A 445 -0.16 26.75 21.15
N ASP A 446 -1.06 25.81 21.50
CA ASP A 446 -2.08 25.25 20.60
C ASP A 446 -1.49 24.72 19.27
N GLY A 447 -0.28 24.15 19.31
CA GLY A 447 0.42 23.60 18.14
C GLY A 447 1.07 24.65 17.22
N ASN A 448 1.13 25.92 17.63
CA ASN A 448 1.88 26.96 16.93
C ASN A 448 3.40 26.74 17.09
N ILE A 449 4.09 26.75 15.95
CA ILE A 449 5.53 26.49 15.86
C ILE A 449 6.22 27.68 15.20
N GLY A 450 7.33 28.13 15.78
CA GLY A 450 8.13 29.26 15.32
C GLY A 450 8.91 29.92 16.46
N PRO A 451 9.72 30.95 16.15
CA PRO A 451 10.67 31.55 17.11
C PRO A 451 10.01 32.23 18.32
N ARG A 452 8.73 32.59 18.22
CA ARG A 452 7.96 33.19 19.32
C ARG A 452 7.26 32.16 20.22
N TYR A 453 6.91 30.99 19.65
CA TYR A 453 6.11 29.94 20.26
C TYR A 453 7.00 28.72 20.54
N TYR A 454 6.52 27.50 20.25
CA TYR A 454 7.37 26.32 20.27
C TYR A 454 8.39 26.41 19.12
N TRP A 455 9.67 26.48 19.43
CA TRP A 455 10.71 26.67 18.44
C TRP A 455 10.73 25.52 17.44
N ASP A 456 10.75 25.89 16.16
CA ASP A 456 11.00 24.94 15.08
C ASP A 456 12.42 24.37 15.16
N VAL A 457 12.66 23.30 14.40
CA VAL A 457 13.94 22.56 14.41
C VAL A 457 15.10 23.47 14.03
N LYS A 458 14.92 24.34 13.02
CA LYS A 458 15.98 25.22 12.53
C LYS A 458 16.27 26.34 13.51
N THR A 459 15.25 26.95 14.11
CA THR A 459 15.41 27.95 15.17
C THR A 459 16.17 27.37 16.36
N SER A 460 15.79 26.17 16.80
CA SER A 460 16.46 25.46 17.90
C SER A 460 17.92 25.16 17.58
N HIS A 461 18.19 24.64 16.38
CA HIS A 461 19.56 24.39 15.89
C HIS A 461 20.41 25.67 15.92
N ASP A 462 19.92 26.74 15.32
CA ASP A 462 20.67 27.99 15.16
C ASP A 462 20.95 28.66 16.50
N TRP A 463 19.98 28.64 17.41
CA TRP A 463 20.14 29.17 18.76
C TRP A 463 21.22 28.39 19.54
N ILE A 464 21.21 27.06 19.47
CA ILE A 464 22.25 26.25 20.13
C ILE A 464 23.63 26.58 19.54
N ALA A 465 23.74 26.55 18.21
CA ALA A 465 25.00 26.67 17.50
C ALA A 465 25.60 28.08 17.58
N ASN A 466 24.78 29.13 17.54
CA ASN A 466 25.24 30.51 17.38
C ASN A 466 25.12 31.36 18.65
N GLU A 467 24.29 30.96 19.62
CA GLU A 467 24.07 31.73 20.84
C GLU A 467 24.48 30.95 22.10
N LEU A 468 23.92 29.75 22.31
CA LEU A 468 24.14 28.99 23.54
C LEU A 468 25.58 28.52 23.68
N ILE A 469 26.11 27.80 22.69
CA ILE A 469 27.47 27.23 22.79
C ILE A 469 28.52 28.34 23.02
N PRO A 470 28.55 29.44 22.25
CA PRO A 470 29.46 30.55 22.52
C PRO A 470 29.34 31.09 23.95
N CYS A 471 28.12 31.32 24.43
CA CYS A 471 27.90 31.85 25.76
C CYS A 471 28.36 30.89 26.87
N VAL A 472 28.12 29.58 26.69
CA VAL A 472 28.59 28.54 27.62
C VAL A 472 30.12 28.47 27.65
N LEU A 473 30.78 28.57 26.49
CA LEU A 473 32.25 28.60 26.42
C LEU A 473 32.82 29.83 27.11
N GLU A 474 32.23 31.01 26.90
CA GLU A 474 32.63 32.24 27.61
C GLU A 474 32.41 32.13 29.12
N TRP A 475 31.23 31.68 29.56
CA TRP A 475 30.90 31.50 30.98
C TRP A 475 31.87 30.54 31.66
N ALA A 476 32.21 29.42 31.02
CA ALA A 476 33.14 28.45 31.56
C ALA A 476 34.58 28.98 31.68
N ASN A 477 34.96 29.92 30.81
CA ASN A 477 36.28 30.54 30.80
C ASN A 477 36.39 31.74 31.74
N LYS A 478 35.30 32.25 32.33
CA LYS A 478 35.36 33.35 33.29
C LYS A 478 36.13 32.94 34.57
N PRO A 479 37.11 33.73 35.03
CA PRO A 479 37.79 33.48 36.29
C PRO A 479 36.82 33.70 37.46
N LYS A 480 36.25 32.62 38.00
CA LYS A 480 35.45 32.69 39.23
C LYS A 480 36.37 32.91 40.46
N ASN A 481 36.06 33.91 41.29
CA ASN A 481 36.75 34.22 42.55
C ASN A 481 36.79 33.01 43.49
N ARG A 482 37.91 32.81 44.18
CA ARG A 482 38.25 31.58 44.94
C ARG A 482 37.37 31.29 46.16
N ASP A 483 36.50 32.21 46.58
CA ASP A 483 35.85 32.13 47.90
C ASP A 483 34.50 31.38 47.94
N HIS A 484 33.99 30.89 46.80
CA HIS A 484 32.75 30.09 46.74
C HIS A 484 32.97 28.78 45.99
N GLN A 485 33.95 27.98 46.42
CA GLN A 485 34.14 26.63 45.89
C GLN A 485 33.08 25.67 46.45
N GLY A 486 31.95 25.55 45.76
CA GLY A 486 31.16 24.32 45.75
C GLY A 486 31.82 23.25 44.89
N SER A 487 31.63 21.97 45.23
CA SER A 487 32.22 20.80 44.54
C SER A 487 31.95 20.76 43.02
N LEU A 488 30.88 21.41 42.54
CA LEU A 488 30.54 21.53 41.12
C LEU A 488 31.56 22.36 40.30
N GLY A 489 32.14 23.41 40.88
CA GLY A 489 33.06 24.30 40.17
C GLY A 489 34.41 23.65 39.80
N SER A 490 34.89 22.72 40.62
CA SER A 490 36.13 21.98 40.32
C SER A 490 35.90 20.91 39.25
N ILE A 491 34.73 20.28 39.24
CA ILE A 491 34.33 19.26 38.25
C ILE A 491 34.21 19.90 36.86
N ILE A 492 33.55 21.06 36.75
CA ILE A 492 33.40 21.79 35.47
C ILE A 492 34.76 22.18 34.89
N ARG A 493 35.69 22.68 35.73
CA ARG A 493 37.05 23.03 35.29
C ARG A 493 37.86 21.80 34.83
N SER A 494 37.66 20.65 35.48
CA SER A 494 38.28 19.38 35.06
C SER A 494 37.74 18.84 33.73
N LEU A 495 36.45 19.06 33.45
CA LEU A 495 35.79 18.70 32.19
C LEU A 495 36.24 19.64 31.05
N PHE A 496 36.45 20.93 31.35
CA PHE A 496 36.88 21.94 30.39
C PHE A 496 38.36 21.89 30.02
N ASN A 497 39.25 21.43 30.91
CA ASN A 497 40.66 21.24 30.56
C ASN A 497 40.87 20.25 29.39
N LYS A 498 39.83 19.48 29.01
CA LYS A 498 39.83 18.59 27.85
C LYS A 498 39.25 19.20 26.56
N ILE A 499 38.59 20.35 26.64
CA ILE A 499 38.10 21.08 25.46
C ILE A 499 39.27 21.97 25.02
N SER A 500 39.79 21.75 23.81
CA SER A 500 40.89 22.53 23.24
C SER A 500 40.58 24.01 23.36
N LYS A 501 41.46 24.76 24.04
CA LYS A 501 41.33 26.21 24.12
C LYS A 501 41.45 26.77 22.70
N PRO A 502 40.57 27.68 22.26
CA PRO A 502 40.89 28.50 21.11
C PRO A 502 42.18 29.27 21.44
N GLU A 503 43.13 29.29 20.50
CA GLU A 503 44.32 30.14 20.63
C GLU A 503 43.86 31.60 20.84
N HIS A 504 44.60 32.36 21.64
CA HIS A 504 44.23 33.75 21.96
C HIS A 504 43.99 34.55 20.66
N GLY A 505 42.73 34.92 20.39
CA GLY A 505 42.33 35.74 19.24
C GLY A 505 41.53 35.03 18.15
N GLU A 506 41.30 33.72 18.21
CA GLU A 506 40.43 33.06 17.23
C GLU A 506 38.93 33.31 17.53
N SER A 507 38.19 33.76 16.50
CA SER A 507 36.73 33.90 16.58
C SER A 507 36.06 32.52 16.68
N TYR A 508 34.96 32.43 17.43
CA TYR A 508 34.16 31.21 17.54
C TYR A 508 33.73 30.71 16.16
N LYS A 509 33.93 29.42 15.91
CA LYS A 509 33.51 28.70 14.71
C LYS A 509 32.74 27.44 15.13
N PRO A 510 31.44 27.30 14.81
CA PRO A 510 30.62 26.17 15.22
C PRO A 510 31.25 24.81 14.91
N GLU A 511 31.85 24.65 13.73
CA GLU A 511 32.45 23.42 13.22
C GLU A 511 33.57 22.84 14.11
N ASN A 512 34.16 23.64 15.00
CA ASN A 512 35.17 23.17 15.96
C ASN A 512 34.55 22.46 17.17
N TYR A 513 33.25 22.62 17.40
CA TYR A 513 32.56 22.18 18.62
C TYR A 513 31.39 21.24 18.37
N LEU A 514 30.81 21.28 17.16
CA LEU A 514 29.65 20.48 16.79
C LEU A 514 29.74 19.94 15.35
N ASP A 515 29.15 18.77 15.14
CA ASP A 515 28.83 18.24 13.82
C ASP A 515 27.34 18.48 13.54
N SER A 516 27.00 19.37 12.61
CA SER A 516 25.61 19.71 12.29
C SER A 516 24.94 18.66 11.39
N TYR A 517 23.68 18.33 11.67
CA TYR A 517 22.84 17.51 10.79
C TYR A 517 22.00 18.33 9.80
N TYR A 518 22.08 19.67 9.86
CA TYR A 518 21.43 20.57 8.91
C TYR A 518 22.21 20.64 7.59
N ARG A 519 21.53 20.38 6.47
CA ARG A 519 22.03 20.61 5.11
C ARG A 519 20.95 21.27 4.27
N LYS A 520 21.24 22.47 3.75
CA LYS A 520 20.30 23.24 2.94
C LYS A 520 19.83 22.43 1.73
N GLY A 521 18.52 22.16 1.62
CA GLY A 521 17.93 21.34 0.57
C GLY A 521 18.06 21.92 -0.84
N ILE A 522 17.95 21.04 -1.83
CA ILE A 522 18.18 21.31 -3.25
C ILE A 522 17.00 22.04 -3.92
N SER A 523 15.76 21.78 -3.49
CA SER A 523 14.56 22.40 -4.07
C SER A 523 14.60 23.93 -4.02
N LYS A 524 14.98 24.50 -2.87
CA LYS A 524 15.14 25.96 -2.68
C LYS A 524 16.25 26.56 -3.54
N GLN A 525 17.11 25.74 -4.12
CA GLN A 525 18.21 26.19 -4.95
C GLN A 525 17.79 26.27 -6.42
N LEU A 526 16.80 25.48 -6.85
CA LEU A 526 16.27 25.48 -8.21
C LEU A 526 15.69 26.85 -8.58
N ASP A 527 14.90 27.45 -7.67
CA ASP A 527 14.26 28.75 -7.87
C ASP A 527 15.27 29.91 -8.03
N THR A 528 16.45 29.75 -7.45
CA THR A 528 17.52 30.75 -7.46
C THR A 528 18.64 30.43 -8.44
N ALA A 529 18.62 29.27 -9.10
CA ALA A 529 19.68 28.80 -9.98
C ALA A 529 19.66 29.59 -11.29
N THR A 530 20.71 30.38 -11.53
CA THR A 530 20.83 31.22 -12.73
C THR A 530 22.13 30.99 -13.49
N SER A 531 23.08 30.26 -12.91
CA SER A 531 24.41 30.04 -13.48
C SER A 531 24.70 28.58 -13.84
N ILE A 532 25.71 28.38 -14.70
CA ILE A 532 26.28 27.06 -15.01
C ILE A 532 26.74 26.34 -13.73
N SER A 533 27.32 27.08 -12.78
CA SER A 533 27.76 26.53 -11.50
C SER A 533 26.59 26.01 -10.66
N ASP A 534 25.47 26.74 -10.63
CA ASP A 534 24.26 26.28 -9.94
C ASP A 534 23.70 25.01 -10.57
N MET A 535 23.62 24.99 -11.91
CA MET A 535 23.17 23.82 -12.65
C MET A 535 24.07 22.61 -12.39
N LEU A 536 25.39 22.77 -12.45
CA LEU A 536 26.35 21.70 -12.18
C LEU A 536 26.15 21.11 -10.78
N ARG A 537 25.94 21.96 -9.77
CA ARG A 537 25.71 21.52 -8.39
C ARG A 537 24.42 20.70 -8.25
N ILE A 538 23.36 21.07 -8.95
CA ILE A 538 22.09 20.30 -9.00
C ILE A 538 22.29 18.96 -9.71
N ILE A 539 23.03 18.95 -10.82
CA ILE A 539 23.36 17.72 -11.56
C ILE A 539 24.23 16.79 -10.71
N ASP A 540 25.20 17.32 -9.97
CA ASP A 540 26.07 16.53 -9.09
C ASP A 540 25.26 15.77 -8.03
N GLU A 541 24.27 16.44 -7.42
CA GLU A 541 23.38 15.82 -6.44
C GLU A 541 22.47 14.75 -7.06
N LEU A 542 21.89 15.03 -8.24
CA LEU A 542 21.10 14.04 -8.97
C LEU A 542 21.95 12.83 -9.34
N GLN A 543 23.17 13.05 -9.83
CA GLN A 543 24.10 11.98 -10.21
C GLN A 543 24.43 11.12 -8.98
N HIS A 544 24.73 11.74 -7.85
CA HIS A 544 24.97 11.04 -6.59
C HIS A 544 23.76 10.21 -6.15
N PHE A 545 22.55 10.79 -6.22
CA PHE A 545 21.30 10.10 -5.92
C PHE A 545 21.12 8.84 -6.77
N PHE A 546 21.28 8.93 -8.10
CA PHE A 546 21.14 7.76 -8.98
C PHE A 546 22.26 6.73 -8.82
N ALA A 547 23.45 7.16 -8.42
CA ALA A 547 24.56 6.24 -8.13
C ALA A 547 24.34 5.43 -6.84
N CYS A 548 23.61 5.98 -5.86
CA CYS A 548 23.37 5.35 -4.57
C CYS A 548 21.97 4.72 -4.42
N THR A 549 21.04 5.02 -5.32
CA THR A 549 19.65 4.54 -5.24
C THR A 549 19.43 3.31 -6.12
N ASN A 550 18.80 2.30 -5.53
CA ASN A 550 18.33 1.11 -6.23
C ASN A 550 16.80 1.12 -6.29
N ARG A 551 16.22 0.52 -7.33
CA ARG A 551 14.76 0.37 -7.51
C ARG A 551 14.01 1.70 -7.56
N LEU A 552 14.27 2.46 -8.63
CA LEU A 552 13.53 3.67 -8.98
C LEU A 552 12.94 3.51 -10.37
N PHE A 553 11.86 4.23 -10.67
CA PHE A 553 11.34 4.35 -12.04
C PHE A 553 11.23 5.83 -12.41
N ILE A 554 11.91 6.21 -13.49
CA ILE A 554 11.67 7.48 -14.17
C ILE A 554 10.65 7.24 -15.29
N ASN A 555 9.61 8.07 -15.34
CA ASN A 555 8.58 7.97 -16.37
C ASN A 555 9.15 8.29 -17.77
N GLU A 556 8.39 7.95 -18.80
CA GLU A 556 8.80 8.13 -20.20
C GLU A 556 9.12 9.60 -20.53
N GLU A 557 8.27 10.54 -20.12
CA GLU A 557 8.44 11.96 -20.42
C GLU A 557 9.73 12.52 -19.82
N SER A 558 9.94 12.32 -18.52
CA SER A 558 11.15 12.76 -17.82
C SER A 558 12.40 12.07 -18.36
N TYR A 559 12.30 10.79 -18.73
CA TYR A 559 13.40 10.08 -19.37
C TYR A 559 13.75 10.70 -20.72
N LYS A 560 12.77 10.98 -21.59
CA LYS A 560 12.98 11.66 -22.87
C LYS A 560 13.59 13.05 -22.68
N SER A 561 13.09 13.82 -21.72
CA SER A 561 13.58 15.17 -21.41
C SER A 561 15.07 15.16 -21.05
N LEU A 562 15.53 14.22 -20.22
CA LEU A 562 16.97 14.11 -19.89
C LEU A 562 17.86 13.89 -21.12
N TYR A 563 17.43 13.08 -22.09
CA TYR A 563 18.23 12.83 -23.29
C TYR A 563 18.21 14.03 -24.25
N SER A 564 17.04 14.62 -24.46
CA SER A 564 16.88 15.80 -25.32
C SER A 564 17.67 16.99 -24.77
N ASN A 565 17.61 17.20 -23.47
CA ASN A 565 18.29 18.30 -22.78
C ASN A 565 19.82 18.09 -22.77
N LEU A 566 20.32 16.86 -22.57
CA LEU A 566 21.75 16.58 -22.74
C LEU A 566 22.22 16.86 -24.18
N ALA A 567 21.43 16.47 -25.17
CA ALA A 567 21.77 16.71 -26.57
C ALA A 567 21.88 18.22 -26.88
N GLU A 568 20.98 19.03 -26.30
CA GLU A 568 21.03 20.49 -26.43
C GLU A 568 22.26 21.06 -25.72
N LEU A 569 22.53 20.64 -24.48
CA LEU A 569 23.71 21.05 -23.73
C LEU A 569 25.02 20.73 -24.47
N MET A 570 25.12 19.53 -25.03
CA MET A 570 26.27 19.11 -25.84
C MET A 570 26.43 19.97 -27.11
N SER A 571 25.33 20.38 -27.75
CA SER A 571 25.40 21.26 -28.93
C SER A 571 25.95 22.66 -28.63
N LYS A 572 25.90 23.07 -27.35
CA LYS A 572 26.39 24.35 -26.81
C LYS A 572 27.69 24.22 -26.02
N THR A 573 28.39 23.10 -26.17
CA THR A 573 29.63 22.82 -25.45
C THR A 573 30.74 22.45 -26.42
N GLY A 574 31.84 23.19 -26.37
CA GLY A 574 33.07 22.83 -27.07
C GLY A 574 33.74 21.65 -26.36
N MET A 575 33.88 20.52 -27.03
CA MET A 575 34.45 19.31 -26.41
C MET A 575 35.71 18.85 -27.12
N ASP A 576 36.77 18.61 -26.36
CA ASP A 576 38.00 18.01 -26.88
C ASP A 576 37.88 16.48 -27.00
N GLU A 577 38.91 15.84 -27.55
CA GLU A 577 38.90 14.40 -27.81
C GLU A 577 38.78 13.57 -26.52
N ASN A 578 39.36 14.03 -25.41
CA ASN A 578 39.30 13.31 -24.13
C ASN A 578 37.90 13.40 -23.52
N GLY A 579 37.31 14.60 -23.52
CA GLY A 579 35.92 14.81 -23.09
C GLY A 579 34.95 13.97 -23.94
N TYR A 580 35.13 13.95 -25.26
CA TYR A 580 34.32 13.13 -26.16
C TYR A 580 34.45 11.64 -25.86
N ARG A 581 35.68 11.13 -25.65
CA ARG A 581 35.91 9.72 -25.30
C ARG A 581 35.22 9.35 -23.98
N TYR A 582 35.27 10.23 -22.98
CA TYR A 582 34.60 10.02 -21.69
C TYR A 582 33.06 9.97 -21.83
N VAL A 583 32.47 10.96 -22.51
CA VAL A 583 31.01 11.01 -22.74
C VAL A 583 30.56 9.80 -23.57
N ARG A 584 31.30 9.46 -24.64
CA ARG A 584 31.02 8.27 -25.47
C ARG A 584 31.11 6.97 -24.66
N SER A 585 32.06 6.86 -23.73
CA SER A 585 32.19 5.66 -22.89
C SER A 585 30.98 5.47 -21.96
N ASN A 586 30.46 6.56 -21.39
CA ASN A 586 29.25 6.52 -20.55
C ASN A 586 27.97 6.26 -21.37
N LEU A 587 27.96 6.62 -22.65
CA LEU A 587 26.84 6.45 -23.57
C LEU A 587 27.11 5.36 -24.62
N ASN A 588 27.93 4.35 -24.30
CA ASN A 588 28.42 3.36 -25.25
C ASN A 588 27.33 2.51 -25.93
N TYR A 589 26.14 2.45 -25.35
CA TYR A 589 24.96 1.80 -25.92
C TYR A 589 24.33 2.61 -27.06
N LEU A 590 24.72 3.88 -27.24
CA LEU A 590 24.37 4.72 -28.39
C LEU A 590 25.46 4.60 -29.44
N ASN A 591 25.09 4.14 -30.64
CA ASN A 591 26.03 3.95 -31.72
C ASN A 591 26.37 5.29 -32.40
N ALA A 592 27.52 5.88 -32.06
CA ALA A 592 27.99 7.15 -32.63
C ALA A 592 29.47 7.09 -33.00
N LYS A 593 29.83 7.62 -34.19
CA LYS A 593 31.22 7.61 -34.68
C LYS A 593 32.00 8.84 -34.24
N ASN A 594 31.32 9.98 -34.14
CA ASN A 594 31.88 11.28 -33.76
C ASN A 594 30.93 12.03 -32.79
N TYR A 595 31.30 13.24 -32.39
CA TYR A 595 30.54 14.06 -31.43
C TYR A 595 29.15 14.47 -31.96
N GLN A 596 29.04 14.88 -33.22
CA GLN A 596 27.77 15.29 -33.84
C GLN A 596 26.82 14.11 -34.06
N ASP A 597 27.37 12.95 -34.42
CA ASP A 597 26.63 11.69 -34.51
C ASP A 597 26.05 11.30 -33.13
N LEU A 598 26.79 11.58 -32.04
CA LEU A 598 26.34 11.28 -30.68
C LEU A 598 25.18 12.18 -30.25
N ILE A 599 25.26 13.48 -30.55
CA ILE A 599 24.13 14.43 -30.35
C ILE A 599 22.89 13.96 -31.12
N SER A 600 23.07 13.56 -32.38
CA SER A 600 21.98 13.05 -33.21
C SER A 600 21.40 11.73 -32.66
N SER A 601 22.25 10.85 -32.13
CA SER A 601 21.85 9.59 -31.52
C SER A 601 21.07 9.80 -30.21
N LEU A 602 21.44 10.80 -29.40
CA LEU A 602 20.69 11.18 -28.20
C LEU A 602 19.28 11.66 -28.56
N ARG A 603 19.15 12.57 -29.53
CA ARG A 603 17.85 13.07 -30.01
C ARG A 603 16.98 11.94 -30.57
N LYS A 604 17.57 11.06 -31.37
CA LYS A 604 16.89 9.88 -31.91
C LYS A 604 16.40 8.96 -30.79
N HIS A 605 17.27 8.63 -29.82
CA HIS A 605 16.92 7.79 -28.67
C HIS A 605 15.77 8.39 -27.85
N ALA A 606 15.78 9.71 -27.62
CA ALA A 606 14.68 10.41 -26.96
C ALA A 606 13.36 10.29 -27.76
N SER A 607 13.41 10.44 -29.09
CA SER A 607 12.21 10.33 -29.93
C SER A 607 11.64 8.90 -30.02
N GLU A 608 12.49 7.89 -29.99
CA GLU A 608 12.11 6.47 -30.17
C GLU A 608 11.77 5.75 -28.87
N ALA A 609 12.13 6.32 -27.70
CA ALA A 609 11.81 5.74 -26.41
C ALA A 609 10.29 5.57 -26.26
N LYS A 610 9.85 4.34 -25.95
CA LYS A 610 8.42 4.00 -25.71
C LYS A 610 8.08 3.85 -24.24
N PHE A 611 9.10 3.81 -23.38
CA PHE A 611 8.97 3.54 -21.97
C PHE A 611 9.95 4.39 -21.18
N GLY A 612 9.70 4.47 -19.87
CA GLY A 612 10.63 5.04 -18.90
C GLY A 612 11.87 4.17 -18.67
N CYS A 613 12.50 4.32 -17.50
CA CYS A 613 13.71 3.58 -17.16
C CYS A 613 13.72 3.17 -15.67
N THR A 614 14.15 1.94 -15.39
CA THR A 614 14.44 1.47 -14.02
C THR A 614 15.93 1.28 -13.75
N ASN A 615 16.77 1.42 -14.78
CA ASN A 615 18.22 1.26 -14.67
C ASN A 615 18.86 2.56 -14.16
N THR A 616 19.09 2.63 -12.85
CA THR A 616 19.67 3.80 -12.19
C THR A 616 21.13 4.03 -12.58
N PHE A 617 21.89 2.98 -12.87
CA PHE A 617 23.26 3.10 -13.39
C PHE A 617 23.30 3.80 -14.76
N LYS A 618 22.36 3.50 -15.64
CA LYS A 618 22.23 4.19 -16.93
C LYS A 618 21.96 5.69 -16.77
N LEU A 619 21.15 6.06 -15.77
CA LEU A 619 20.84 7.45 -15.45
C LEU A 619 22.04 8.15 -14.79
N ASP A 620 22.78 7.47 -13.91
CA ASP A 620 24.07 7.93 -13.39
C ASP A 620 25.04 8.27 -14.53
N CYS A 621 25.28 7.33 -15.46
CA CYS A 621 26.13 7.57 -16.64
C CYS A 621 25.67 8.76 -17.48
N LEU A 622 24.35 8.94 -17.68
CA LEU A 622 23.81 10.08 -18.41
C LEU A 622 24.11 11.41 -17.70
N LEU A 623 23.94 11.46 -16.38
CA LEU A 623 24.20 12.67 -15.58
C LEU A 623 25.70 12.98 -15.48
N ARG A 624 26.58 11.98 -15.53
CA ARG A 624 28.03 12.21 -15.68
C ARG A 624 28.39 12.90 -16.99
N CYS A 625 27.61 12.69 -18.05
CA CYS A 625 27.79 13.43 -19.29
C CYS A 625 27.37 14.90 -19.14
N TYR A 626 26.32 15.20 -18.39
CA TYR A 626 25.99 16.58 -18.02
C TYR A 626 27.14 17.26 -17.26
N GLN A 627 27.68 16.60 -16.23
CA GLN A 627 28.83 17.10 -15.45
C GLN A 627 30.02 17.42 -16.36
N SER A 628 30.33 16.52 -17.29
CA SER A 628 31.42 16.69 -18.25
C SER A 628 31.22 17.89 -19.17
N CYS A 629 29.96 18.24 -19.50
CA CYS A 629 29.69 19.43 -20.32
C CYS A 629 29.85 20.72 -19.52
N LEU A 630 29.48 20.72 -18.22
CA LEU A 630 29.38 21.92 -17.40
C LEU A 630 30.69 22.32 -16.68
N ARG A 631 31.68 21.42 -16.51
CA ARG A 631 32.86 21.65 -15.65
C ARG A 631 33.99 22.51 -16.23
N ASP A 632 34.16 22.56 -17.54
CA ASP A 632 35.41 23.05 -18.15
C ASP A 632 35.33 24.47 -18.75
N ASP A 633 34.32 25.28 -18.39
CA ASP A 633 34.04 26.62 -18.96
C ASP A 633 33.88 26.67 -20.50
N LYS A 634 33.84 25.52 -21.16
CA LYS A 634 33.62 25.38 -22.60
C LYS A 634 32.14 25.35 -22.98
N CYS A 635 31.24 25.39 -21.99
CA CYS A 635 29.80 25.48 -22.20
C CYS A 635 29.37 26.94 -22.31
N HIS A 636 28.58 27.28 -23.33
CA HIS A 636 28.18 28.66 -23.63
C HIS A 636 26.66 28.85 -23.57
N ILE A 637 26.02 28.28 -22.52
CA ILE A 637 24.60 28.49 -22.23
C ILE A 637 24.40 29.76 -21.38
N ASN A 638 23.31 30.49 -21.64
CA ASN A 638 22.91 31.68 -20.88
C ASN A 638 21.91 31.34 -19.75
N GLU A 639 21.56 32.34 -18.92
CA GLU A 639 20.63 32.18 -17.80
C GLU A 639 19.25 31.62 -18.21
N VAL A 640 18.73 32.04 -19.37
CA VAL A 640 17.42 31.57 -19.87
C VAL A 640 17.50 30.10 -20.26
N GLU A 641 18.58 29.69 -20.92
CA GLU A 641 18.85 28.29 -21.27
C GLU A 641 19.04 27.44 -20.01
N VAL A 642 19.76 27.92 -19.00
CA VAL A 642 19.92 27.24 -17.70
C VAL A 642 18.55 27.01 -17.04
N LYS A 643 17.71 28.06 -16.95
CA LYS A 643 16.37 27.95 -16.37
C LYS A 643 15.48 26.97 -17.12
N ALA A 644 15.50 27.01 -18.46
CA ALA A 644 14.73 26.07 -19.29
C ALA A 644 15.20 24.63 -19.07
N MET A 645 16.52 24.38 -19.08
CA MET A 645 17.07 23.05 -18.86
C MET A 645 16.77 22.54 -17.44
N LEU A 646 16.81 23.39 -16.43
CA LEU A 646 16.45 23.01 -15.06
C LEU A 646 14.95 22.74 -14.90
N SER A 647 14.10 23.47 -15.62
CA SER A 647 12.66 23.19 -15.69
C SER A 647 12.38 21.79 -16.24
N ASP A 648 13.08 21.38 -17.29
CA ASP A 648 12.95 20.03 -17.89
C ASP A 648 13.41 18.91 -16.94
N ILE A 649 14.35 19.21 -16.03
CA ILE A 649 14.92 18.26 -15.06
C ILE A 649 14.10 18.25 -13.75
N SER A 650 13.29 19.27 -13.49
CA SER A 650 12.49 19.44 -12.27
C SER A 650 11.63 18.21 -11.89
N PRO A 651 10.99 17.49 -12.84
CA PRO A 651 10.27 16.26 -12.51
C PRO A 651 11.17 15.16 -11.89
N VAL A 652 12.44 15.08 -12.32
CA VAL A 652 13.43 14.12 -11.79
C VAL A 652 13.89 14.53 -10.40
N LEU A 653 14.05 15.83 -10.15
CA LEU A 653 14.32 16.35 -8.80
C LEU A 653 13.15 16.09 -7.86
N SER A 654 11.92 16.24 -8.34
CA SER A 654 10.71 15.94 -7.56
C SER A 654 10.67 14.47 -7.16
N LEU A 655 11.03 13.56 -8.07
CA LEU A 655 11.17 12.14 -7.79
C LEU A 655 12.26 11.85 -6.74
N MET A 656 13.42 12.51 -6.82
CA MET A 656 14.48 12.41 -5.82
C MET A 656 14.01 12.88 -4.44
N ASN A 657 13.33 14.02 -4.37
CA ASN A 657 12.80 14.58 -3.12
C ASN A 657 11.74 13.67 -2.50
N GLU A 658 10.81 13.16 -3.31
CA GLU A 658 9.82 12.17 -2.88
C GLU A 658 10.52 10.94 -2.32
N ARG A 659 11.53 10.42 -3.02
CA ARG A 659 12.30 9.25 -2.57
C ARG A 659 13.00 9.50 -1.24
N ALA A 660 13.63 10.67 -1.07
CA ALA A 660 14.28 11.06 0.16
C ALA A 660 13.29 11.16 1.33
N ILE A 661 12.07 11.66 1.10
CA ILE A 661 11.00 11.66 2.10
C ILE A 661 10.68 10.22 2.52
N LEU A 662 10.41 9.32 1.57
CA LEU A 662 10.04 7.94 1.88
C LEU A 662 11.16 7.20 2.64
N GLU A 663 12.42 7.42 2.28
CA GLU A 663 13.57 6.82 2.96
C GLU A 663 13.76 7.35 4.38
N ARG A 664 13.59 8.66 4.59
CA ARG A 664 13.60 9.23 5.95
C ARG A 664 12.50 8.62 6.81
N GLN A 665 11.29 8.46 6.28
CA GLN A 665 10.19 7.86 7.05
C GLN A 665 10.42 6.37 7.32
N LEU A 666 11.03 5.64 6.38
CA LEU A 666 11.38 4.24 6.58
C LEU A 666 12.40 4.04 7.71
N GLN A 667 13.32 4.99 7.90
CA GLN A 667 14.30 4.94 9.00
C GLN A 667 13.69 5.19 10.39
N LYS A 668 12.51 5.82 10.45
CA LYS A 668 11.79 6.05 11.71
C LYS A 668 11.02 4.82 12.18
N LEU A 669 10.77 3.84 11.30
CA LEU A 669 10.14 2.55 11.58
C LEU A 669 11.19 1.52 12.02
#